data_AF-A0A7U9C272-F1
#
_entry.id   AF-A0A7U9C272-F1
#
_cell.length_a   1.000
_cell.length_b   1.000
_cell.length_c   1.000
_cell.angle_alpha   90.00
_cell.angle_beta   90.00
_cell.angle_gamma   90.00
#
_symmetry.space_group_name_H-M   'P 1'
#
loop_
_entity.id
_entity.type
_entity.pdbx_description
1 polymer ?
#
loop_
_entity_poly.entity_id
_entity_poly.type
_entity_poly.pdbx_seq_one_letter_code
_entity_poly.pdbx_strand_id
1 'polypeptide(L)'
;MRRQALQRLNPEQAEQRQALRSLTQDSDSQIRLAALLALDDCVGLVDSYPHHQQDEAWFNAVCQRLSGREGHTDLHQREALVEQLEEPRALSAVALQGDNLNLRLVALSKLSDENDLIHQACHNGVAAVRHQAAERIEDEEGLKRLLKEARRDRQVVRLARERLNRLRSDAQWLEAEEQQRETLLKQLEQHARAPWEPLYGGRFRHLERQWEQLTQPPSVEQEQRFHQALLNCRKTLHDHETQEQARQQSDERRKEAENTREQLLEGIEDTLDGLRHASAMTVQDIDSLRAQRQLLGQRWQALSDMHPPSETLRQRYTLAIQHYDQCLEAWQRWCAVSASIETALASGDHATLATLISECQWPDALTPPALLGRAQAGLNADNTAPSQPTEDNATLEAHGAELDTFEHLLERGAFKSASRLHQRLKPRIEALESPAAQPLKARLKHLAARLAELRDWRGFVAGPKREQLCASIEALANDLHMAEEALDRHHRQLVKEWKSLGDAAANREQSVRFRSTSDRIHERLAPWRNQLSEERETNLQAREALCDQLESLLAQPAEDADPDVLRQIRDKARHQWRHYSPVPRERSEAVGRRFGTIRHQLQALIDQRADTIAAQKRELISQVSALRSDESQPLAQRIHLTKQLQQQWRALGRAPKGEEQTLWKSFRHECDQLFAQRDAHKNEQAARQQQQLDEMQTLIDEMDSWQPIEASEAATLDRFIERASQLEPLPRNRRSEGMQRRMSGIVRARRERLNRLAVADTVQQWQALMPLVNAHLTADQRYISEGTPSDVDAQTVLSSSLPTAFDEAHSARNQQRHSVAVPLSDADHACIADSLARLRVHLSMLAVGSVRQSDEPLRLAIQVERLNEGFNQERSRDQEVIDILVALLALGPMPATLWEAEVEEMDNLLSRLARVPLP
;
A
#
# COMPACT_ATOMS: atom_id res chain seq x y z
N MET A 1 12.58 32.49 79.58
CA MET A 1 11.78 32.42 80.83
C MET A 1 10.52 31.57 80.68
N ARG A 2 9.44 31.98 79.97
CA ARG A 2 8.19 31.18 79.87
C ARG A 2 8.38 29.76 79.28
N ARG A 3 9.11 29.62 78.17
CA ARG A 3 9.42 28.32 77.54
C ARG A 3 10.22 27.36 78.45
N GLN A 4 11.15 27.90 79.25
CA GLN A 4 11.92 27.12 80.24
C GLN A 4 11.10 26.73 81.47
N ALA A 5 10.09 27.55 81.84
CA ALA A 5 9.15 27.20 82.90
C ALA A 5 8.20 26.09 82.46
N LEU A 6 7.78 26.11 81.19
CA LEU A 6 6.90 25.10 80.59
C LEU A 6 7.51 23.70 80.62
N GLN A 7 8.82 23.57 80.39
CA GLN A 7 9.56 22.31 80.49
C GLN A 7 9.59 21.70 81.90
N ARG A 8 9.20 22.43 82.94
CA ARG A 8 9.16 21.98 84.34
C ARG A 8 7.75 21.57 84.79
N LEU A 9 6.73 21.77 83.96
CA LEU A 9 5.35 21.38 84.26
C LEU A 9 5.15 19.90 83.95
N ASN A 10 4.62 19.17 84.93
CA ASN A 10 4.29 17.76 84.83
C ASN A 10 2.80 17.58 84.47
N PRO A 11 2.47 17.04 83.27
CA PRO A 11 1.09 16.85 82.82
C PRO A 11 0.28 15.83 83.65
N GLU A 12 0.94 15.02 84.48
CA GLU A 12 0.30 14.08 85.42
C GLU A 12 -0.34 14.80 86.63
N GLN A 13 0.09 16.03 86.95
CA GLN A 13 -0.47 16.80 88.05
C GLN A 13 -1.61 17.70 87.58
N ALA A 14 -2.79 17.58 88.19
CA ALA A 14 -4.02 18.25 87.73
C ALA A 14 -3.90 19.77 87.55
N GLU A 15 -3.29 20.47 88.53
CA GLU A 15 -3.09 21.93 88.45
C GLU A 15 -2.13 22.34 87.34
N GLN A 16 -1.03 21.58 87.16
CA GLN A 16 -0.03 21.85 86.13
C GLN A 16 -0.55 21.49 84.73
N ARG A 17 -1.39 20.45 84.62
CA ARG A 17 -2.12 20.10 83.40
C ARG A 17 -3.10 21.21 83.00
N GLN A 18 -3.78 21.82 83.97
CA GLN A 18 -4.69 22.94 83.71
C GLN A 18 -3.91 24.20 83.29
N ALA A 19 -2.73 24.45 83.86
CA ALA A 19 -1.82 25.49 83.38
C ALA A 19 -1.38 25.23 81.93
N LEU A 20 -0.97 24.01 81.59
CA LEU A 20 -0.64 23.63 80.22
C LEU A 20 -1.82 23.83 79.26
N ARG A 21 -3.05 23.48 79.67
CA ARG A 21 -4.27 23.73 78.87
C ARG A 21 -4.54 25.21 78.61
N SER A 22 -4.22 26.10 79.55
CA SER A 22 -4.33 27.54 79.30
C SER A 22 -3.29 28.04 78.29
N LEU A 23 -2.10 27.43 78.28
CA LEU A 23 -1.00 27.78 77.40
C LEU A 23 -1.20 27.29 75.95
N THR A 24 -2.12 26.36 75.69
CA THR A 24 -2.51 25.99 74.31
C THR A 24 -3.29 27.10 73.59
N GLN A 25 -3.66 28.17 74.29
CA GLN A 25 -4.26 29.38 73.71
C GLN A 25 -3.34 30.61 73.79
N ASP A 26 -2.05 30.43 74.14
CA ASP A 26 -1.10 31.55 74.27
C ASP A 26 -0.89 32.25 72.91
N SER A 27 -0.72 33.57 72.96
CA SER A 27 -0.38 34.42 71.81
C SER A 27 0.92 34.03 71.09
N ASP A 28 1.88 33.44 71.81
CA ASP A 28 3.16 32.98 71.25
C ASP A 28 3.01 31.54 70.70
N SER A 29 3.25 31.38 69.39
CA SER A 29 3.10 30.10 68.68
C SER A 29 4.05 29.00 69.20
N GLN A 30 5.23 29.36 69.70
CA GLN A 30 6.20 28.39 70.22
C GLN A 30 5.80 27.89 71.61
N ILE A 31 5.20 28.77 72.43
CA ILE A 31 4.65 28.40 73.73
C ILE A 31 3.46 27.47 73.54
N ARG A 32 2.59 27.81 72.58
CA ARG A 32 1.43 27.01 72.21
C ARG A 32 1.82 25.60 71.76
N LEU A 33 2.76 25.50 70.82
CA LEU A 33 3.29 24.22 70.35
C LEU A 33 3.87 23.39 71.49
N ALA A 34 4.69 24.01 72.35
CA ALA A 34 5.29 23.32 73.50
C ALA A 34 4.24 22.82 74.51
N ALA A 35 3.16 23.58 74.74
CA ALA A 35 2.06 23.19 75.60
C ALA A 35 1.26 22.01 75.04
N LEU A 36 0.94 22.03 73.75
CA LEU A 36 0.25 20.94 73.06
C LEU A 36 1.09 19.65 73.06
N LEU A 37 2.40 19.76 72.80
CA LEU A 37 3.32 18.63 72.86
C LEU A 37 3.44 18.05 74.28
N ALA A 38 3.50 18.89 75.31
CA ALA A 38 3.56 18.44 76.71
C ALA A 38 2.27 17.76 77.18
N LEU A 39 1.11 18.13 76.61
CA LEU A 39 -0.18 17.51 76.89
C LEU A 39 -0.46 16.23 76.09
N ASP A 40 0.39 15.93 75.10
CA ASP A 40 0.17 14.88 74.10
C ASP A 40 -1.15 15.07 73.31
N ASP A 41 -1.54 16.34 73.10
CA ASP A 41 -2.81 16.72 72.45
C ASP A 41 -2.66 16.74 70.93
N CYS A 42 -2.76 15.57 70.30
CA CYS A 42 -2.64 15.41 68.86
C CYS A 42 -3.80 16.09 68.10
N VAL A 43 -5.02 16.09 68.66
CA VAL A 43 -6.18 16.76 68.05
C VAL A 43 -5.94 18.27 68.00
N GLY A 44 -5.55 18.87 69.12
CA GLY A 44 -5.25 20.30 69.18
C GLY A 44 -4.07 20.72 68.28
N LEU A 45 -3.08 19.83 68.09
CA LEU A 45 -1.99 20.05 67.12
C LEU A 45 -2.49 20.10 65.68
N VAL A 46 -3.31 19.12 65.27
CA VAL A 46 -3.87 19.05 63.91
C VAL A 46 -4.81 20.22 63.64
N ASP A 47 -5.68 20.58 64.58
CA ASP A 47 -6.63 21.70 64.44
C ASP A 47 -5.91 23.06 64.33
N SER A 48 -4.77 23.20 65.02
CA SER A 48 -4.00 24.46 65.02
C SER A 48 -3.05 24.58 63.81
N TYR A 49 -2.65 23.47 63.21
CA TYR A 49 -1.64 23.43 62.15
C TYR A 49 -1.97 24.25 60.89
N PRO A 50 -3.23 24.37 60.41
CA PRO A 50 -3.57 25.22 59.26
C PRO A 50 -3.11 26.68 59.40
N HIS A 51 -2.95 27.19 60.63
CA HIS A 51 -2.48 28.56 60.89
C HIS A 51 -0.94 28.66 60.97
N HIS A 52 -0.23 27.54 60.89
CA HIS A 52 1.22 27.41 61.13
C HIS A 52 1.95 26.58 60.06
N GLN A 53 1.38 26.46 58.85
CA GLN A 53 1.91 25.62 57.77
C GLN A 53 3.35 25.95 57.33
N GLN A 54 3.78 27.20 57.52
CA GLN A 54 5.15 27.66 57.17
C GLN A 54 6.15 27.45 58.31
N ASP A 55 5.71 27.05 59.51
CA ASP A 55 6.58 26.84 60.66
C ASP A 55 7.05 25.37 60.71
N GLU A 56 8.35 25.16 60.48
CA GLU A 56 8.98 23.85 60.48
C GLU A 56 8.83 23.11 61.82
N ALA A 57 8.79 23.82 62.95
CA ALA A 57 8.62 23.18 64.24
C ALA A 57 7.20 22.56 64.36
N TRP A 58 6.20 23.27 63.86
CA TRP A 58 4.82 22.78 63.80
C TRP A 58 4.66 21.63 62.80
N PHE A 59 5.22 21.76 61.60
CA PHE A 59 5.22 20.69 60.59
C PHE A 59 5.82 19.39 61.14
N ASN A 60 7.01 19.47 61.73
CA ASN A 60 7.70 18.29 62.28
C ASN A 60 6.91 17.66 63.43
N ALA A 61 6.38 18.48 64.34
CA ALA A 61 5.56 18.00 65.46
C ALA A 61 4.31 17.24 64.96
N VAL A 62 3.53 17.83 64.05
CA VAL A 62 2.32 17.21 63.49
C VAL A 62 2.67 15.91 62.78
N CYS A 63 3.71 15.91 61.94
CA CYS A 63 4.14 14.70 61.23
C CYS A 63 4.62 13.60 62.19
N GLN A 64 5.38 13.93 63.23
CA GLN A 64 5.87 12.96 64.22
C GLN A 64 4.72 12.33 65.01
N ARG A 65 3.72 13.11 65.42
CA ARG A 65 2.54 12.61 66.15
C ARG A 65 1.65 11.74 65.25
N LEU A 66 1.31 12.23 64.06
CA LEU A 66 0.46 11.49 63.12
C LEU A 66 1.14 10.20 62.63
N SER A 67 2.46 10.24 62.36
CA SER A 67 3.21 9.06 61.91
C SER A 67 3.49 8.03 63.02
N GLY A 68 3.19 8.34 64.29
CA GLY A 68 3.40 7.42 65.42
C GLY A 68 4.85 7.32 65.88
N ARG A 69 5.71 8.26 65.47
CA ARG A 69 7.12 8.31 65.92
C ARG A 69 7.26 8.85 67.33
N GLU A 70 6.37 9.76 67.72
CA GLU A 70 6.32 10.33 69.07
C GLU A 70 4.86 10.43 69.54
N GLY A 71 4.61 10.22 70.83
CA GLY A 71 3.28 10.31 71.45
C GLY A 71 2.55 9.01 71.65
N HIS A 72 1.40 9.11 72.31
CA HIS A 72 0.62 7.97 72.76
C HIS A 72 -0.80 7.95 72.17
N THR A 73 -1.08 8.79 71.17
CA THR A 73 -2.36 8.76 70.43
C THR A 73 -2.52 7.42 69.71
N ASP A 74 -3.65 6.75 69.92
CA ASP A 74 -3.91 5.44 69.33
C ASP A 74 -4.05 5.52 67.80
N LEU A 75 -3.87 4.38 67.13
CA LEU A 75 -3.86 4.31 65.66
C LEU A 75 -5.20 4.76 65.05
N HIS A 76 -6.33 4.36 65.61
CA HIS A 76 -7.65 4.67 65.06
C HIS A 76 -7.93 6.17 65.12
N GLN A 77 -7.53 6.82 66.22
CA GLN A 77 -7.63 8.28 66.34
C GLN A 77 -6.69 9.00 65.36
N ARG A 78 -5.47 8.49 65.15
CA ARG A 78 -4.54 9.03 64.14
C ARG A 78 -5.09 8.88 62.71
N GLU A 79 -5.68 7.73 62.36
CA GLU A 79 -6.33 7.51 61.07
C GLU A 79 -7.47 8.51 60.84
N ALA A 80 -8.35 8.72 61.82
CA ALA A 80 -9.43 9.70 61.74
C ALA A 80 -8.92 11.14 61.58
N LEU A 81 -7.83 11.51 62.24
CA LEU A 81 -7.21 12.82 62.10
C LEU A 81 -6.57 13.03 60.72
N VAL A 82 -5.91 12.01 60.17
CA VAL A 82 -5.34 12.06 58.81
C VAL A 82 -6.45 12.18 57.76
N GLU A 83 -7.59 11.53 57.96
CA GLU A 83 -8.74 11.62 57.05
C GLU A 83 -9.32 13.05 56.98
N GLN A 84 -9.24 13.80 58.07
CA GLN A 84 -9.68 15.20 58.18
C GLN A 84 -8.60 16.20 57.73
N LEU A 85 -7.36 15.78 57.55
CA LEU A 85 -6.25 16.64 57.16
C LEU A 85 -6.30 16.92 55.64
N GLU A 86 -6.26 18.19 55.26
CA GLU A 86 -6.23 18.62 53.84
C GLU A 86 -4.85 19.10 53.37
N GLU A 87 -3.89 19.29 54.30
CA GLU A 87 -2.61 19.92 53.96
C GLU A 87 -1.65 18.95 53.25
N PRO A 88 -1.33 19.16 51.95
CA PRO A 88 -0.65 18.16 51.13
C PRO A 88 0.74 17.79 51.63
N ARG A 89 1.49 18.77 52.15
CA ARG A 89 2.85 18.56 52.66
C ARG A 89 2.86 17.59 53.86
N ALA A 90 1.89 17.73 54.76
CA ALA A 90 1.76 16.86 55.92
C ALA A 90 1.24 15.48 55.53
N LEU A 91 0.26 15.41 54.61
CA LEU A 91 -0.22 14.15 54.03
C LEU A 91 0.91 13.36 53.36
N SER A 92 1.76 14.02 52.55
CA SER A 92 2.90 13.41 51.87
C SER A 92 3.94 12.88 52.87
N ALA A 93 4.20 13.62 53.95
CA ALA A 93 5.08 13.17 55.02
C ALA A 93 4.52 11.96 55.79
N VAL A 94 3.22 11.96 56.13
CA VAL A 94 2.55 10.85 56.82
C VAL A 94 2.52 9.60 55.94
N ALA A 95 2.20 9.74 54.64
CA ALA A 95 2.25 8.65 53.67
C ALA A 95 3.64 8.01 53.59
N LEU A 96 4.70 8.82 53.66
CA LEU A 96 6.09 8.36 53.55
C LEU A 96 6.62 7.72 54.85
N GLN A 97 6.24 8.27 56.00
CA GLN A 97 6.91 8.02 57.28
C GLN A 97 6.05 7.29 58.33
N GLY A 98 4.75 7.10 58.10
CA GLY A 98 3.82 6.45 59.03
C GLY A 98 4.28 5.07 59.51
N ASP A 99 4.05 4.75 60.78
CA ASP A 99 4.36 3.45 61.38
C ASP A 99 3.44 2.31 60.90
N ASN A 100 2.24 2.63 60.40
CA ASN A 100 1.24 1.65 59.95
C ASN A 100 0.91 1.76 58.45
N LEU A 101 0.67 0.62 57.78
CA LEU A 101 0.31 0.56 56.36
C LEU A 101 -0.99 1.31 56.04
N ASN A 102 -2.05 1.08 56.81
CA ASN A 102 -3.37 1.61 56.54
C ASN A 102 -3.39 3.14 56.67
N LEU A 103 -2.75 3.66 57.73
CA LEU A 103 -2.48 5.08 57.91
C LEU A 103 -1.78 5.71 56.70
N ARG A 104 -0.75 5.04 56.15
CA ARG A 104 -0.05 5.52 54.94
C ARG A 104 -0.96 5.54 53.72
N LEU A 105 -1.84 4.55 53.57
CA LEU A 105 -2.78 4.48 52.45
C LEU A 105 -3.89 5.53 52.54
N VAL A 106 -4.37 5.83 53.75
CA VAL A 106 -5.32 6.94 54.00
C VAL A 106 -4.66 8.28 53.65
N ALA A 107 -3.41 8.51 54.07
CA ALA A 107 -2.70 9.72 53.68
C ALA A 107 -2.45 9.79 52.16
N LEU A 108 -2.08 8.67 51.53
CA LEU A 108 -1.86 8.60 50.08
C LEU A 108 -3.13 8.89 49.30
N SER A 109 -4.30 8.38 49.71
CA SER A 109 -5.56 8.56 48.98
C SER A 109 -5.98 10.04 48.88
N LYS A 110 -5.59 10.85 49.86
CA LYS A 110 -5.83 12.30 49.92
C LYS A 110 -4.86 13.13 49.06
N LEU A 111 -3.73 12.57 48.64
CA LEU A 111 -2.81 13.26 47.72
C LEU A 111 -3.37 13.27 46.31
N SER A 112 -3.39 14.44 45.66
CA SER A 112 -3.80 14.61 44.27
C SER A 112 -2.68 15.12 43.35
N ASP A 113 -1.64 15.73 43.91
CA ASP A 113 -0.51 16.21 43.12
C ASP A 113 0.34 15.05 42.59
N GLU A 114 0.61 15.06 41.29
CA GLU A 114 1.30 13.97 40.62
C GLU A 114 2.78 13.90 41.03
N ASN A 115 3.42 15.02 41.40
CA ASN A 115 4.79 15.00 41.91
C ASN A 115 4.87 14.30 43.27
N ASP A 116 3.91 14.56 44.15
CA ASP A 116 3.78 13.82 45.42
C ASP A 116 3.58 12.32 45.18
N LEU A 117 2.70 11.94 44.24
CA LEU A 117 2.48 10.53 43.88
C LEU A 117 3.75 9.86 43.32
N ILE A 118 4.50 10.54 42.45
CA ILE A 118 5.80 10.05 41.93
C ILE A 118 6.79 9.89 43.08
N HIS A 119 6.89 10.88 43.97
CA HIS A 119 7.78 10.82 45.13
C HIS A 119 7.45 9.63 46.04
N GLN A 120 6.16 9.40 46.32
CA GLN A 120 5.72 8.22 47.08
C GLN A 120 6.04 6.91 46.34
N ALA A 121 5.77 6.83 45.04
CA ALA A 121 6.05 5.64 44.22
C ALA A 121 7.55 5.31 44.15
N CYS A 122 8.44 6.29 44.21
CA CYS A 122 9.88 6.11 44.14
C CYS A 122 10.56 5.87 45.51
N HIS A 123 10.08 6.53 46.57
CA HIS A 123 10.83 6.64 47.83
C HIS A 123 10.15 6.00 49.04
N ASN A 124 8.89 5.60 48.96
CA ASN A 124 8.20 5.00 50.10
C ASN A 124 8.83 3.65 50.48
N GLY A 125 9.02 3.43 51.78
CA GLY A 125 9.59 2.18 52.31
C GLY A 125 8.69 0.96 52.09
N VAL A 126 7.38 1.15 51.92
CA VAL A 126 6.39 0.07 51.83
C VAL A 126 5.94 -0.15 50.38
N ALA A 127 6.07 -1.38 49.88
CA ALA A 127 5.78 -1.73 48.49
C ALA A 127 4.33 -1.47 48.08
N ALA A 128 3.35 -1.81 48.93
CA ALA A 128 1.93 -1.58 48.64
C ALA A 128 1.61 -0.10 48.38
N VAL A 129 2.20 0.80 49.17
CA VAL A 129 2.02 2.25 49.00
C VAL A 129 2.68 2.72 47.70
N ARG A 130 3.86 2.19 47.35
CA ARG A 130 4.51 2.52 46.06
C ARG A 130 3.66 2.12 44.86
N HIS A 131 3.06 0.93 44.90
CA HIS A 131 2.23 0.43 43.80
C HIS A 131 0.97 1.28 43.63
N GLN A 132 0.27 1.57 44.73
CA GLN A 132 -0.97 2.36 44.69
C GLN A 132 -0.72 3.82 44.29
N ALA A 133 0.45 4.38 44.63
CA ALA A 133 0.87 5.69 44.14
C ALA A 133 1.14 5.66 42.62
N ALA A 134 1.86 4.64 42.15
CA ALA A 134 2.16 4.46 40.72
C ALA A 134 0.89 4.22 39.88
N GLU A 135 -0.11 3.53 40.43
CA GLU A 135 -1.42 3.30 39.79
C GLU A 135 -2.25 4.56 39.61
N ARG A 136 -1.88 5.69 40.20
CA ARG A 136 -2.63 6.95 40.06
C ARG A 136 -1.98 7.96 39.11
N ILE A 137 -0.83 7.61 38.54
CA ILE A 137 -0.10 8.44 37.57
C ILE A 137 -0.61 8.12 36.17
N GLU A 138 -1.16 9.11 35.48
CA GLU A 138 -1.77 8.96 34.15
C GLU A 138 -1.05 9.78 33.08
N ASP A 139 -0.35 10.85 33.47
CA ASP A 139 0.31 11.74 32.52
C ASP A 139 1.55 11.09 31.88
N GLU A 140 1.79 11.39 30.60
CA GLU A 140 2.91 10.81 29.86
C GLU A 140 4.27 11.25 30.43
N GLU A 141 4.42 12.53 30.83
CA GLU A 141 5.64 13.05 31.43
C GLU A 141 5.83 12.50 32.86
N GLY A 142 4.74 12.40 33.63
CA GLY A 142 4.71 11.74 34.94
C GLY A 142 5.19 10.28 34.88
N LEU A 143 4.66 9.48 33.95
CA LEU A 143 5.06 8.09 33.77
C LEU A 143 6.51 7.94 33.28
N LYS A 144 7.01 8.84 32.40
CA LYS A 144 8.42 8.86 31.98
C LYS A 144 9.35 9.11 33.15
N ARG A 145 9.01 10.08 34.02
CA ARG A 145 9.76 10.36 35.25
C ARG A 145 9.76 9.17 36.18
N LEU A 146 8.61 8.54 36.40
CA LEU A 146 8.49 7.34 37.24
C LEU A 146 9.41 6.20 36.75
N LEU A 147 9.47 5.97 35.43
CA LEU A 147 10.34 4.96 34.81
C LEU A 147 11.84 5.22 35.04
N LYS A 148 12.23 6.50 35.12
CA LYS A 148 13.61 6.94 35.35
C LYS A 148 14.02 6.87 36.82
N GLU A 149 13.10 7.24 37.72
CA GLU A 149 13.34 7.45 39.14
C GLU A 149 13.07 6.19 40.00
N ALA A 150 12.08 5.36 39.65
CA ALA A 150 11.65 4.17 40.42
C ALA A 150 12.57 2.94 40.26
N ARG A 151 13.91 3.13 40.21
CA ARG A 151 14.89 2.07 39.94
C ARG A 151 14.90 0.92 40.95
N ARG A 152 14.35 1.17 42.15
CA ARG A 152 14.33 0.22 43.27
C ARG A 152 13.20 -0.81 43.19
N ASP A 153 12.14 -0.54 42.43
CA ASP A 153 10.95 -1.39 42.39
C ASP A 153 10.57 -1.78 40.95
N ARG A 154 10.82 -3.05 40.60
CA ARG A 154 10.53 -3.58 39.26
C ARG A 154 9.05 -3.56 38.91
N GLN A 155 8.15 -3.66 39.89
CA GLN A 155 6.71 -3.66 39.63
C GLN A 155 6.22 -2.27 39.26
N VAL A 156 6.70 -1.23 39.95
CA VAL A 156 6.43 0.18 39.60
C VAL A 156 6.94 0.50 38.20
N VAL A 157 8.18 0.09 37.86
CA VAL A 157 8.75 0.29 36.52
C VAL A 157 7.93 -0.41 35.44
N ARG A 158 7.47 -1.64 35.69
CA ARG A 158 6.60 -2.38 34.77
C ARG A 158 5.27 -1.66 34.56
N LEU A 159 4.62 -1.20 35.62
CA LEU A 159 3.33 -0.50 35.56
C LEU A 159 3.43 0.80 34.75
N ALA A 160 4.48 1.59 35.00
CA ALA A 160 4.76 2.81 34.23
C ALA A 160 4.96 2.50 32.73
N ARG A 161 5.71 1.44 32.42
CA ARG A 161 5.99 1.02 31.05
C ARG A 161 4.74 0.52 30.31
N GLU A 162 3.91 -0.28 30.99
CA GLU A 162 2.65 -0.78 30.43
C GLU A 162 1.68 0.36 30.11
N ARG A 163 1.55 1.36 31.00
CA ARG A 163 0.72 2.54 30.74
C ARG A 163 1.24 3.42 29.62
N LEU A 164 2.54 3.71 29.58
CA LEU A 164 3.13 4.45 28.45
C LEU A 164 2.93 3.72 27.12
N ASN A 165 3.03 2.39 27.13
CA ASN A 165 2.76 1.61 25.93
C ASN A 165 1.28 1.68 25.51
N ARG A 166 0.33 1.69 26.46
CA ARG A 166 -1.11 1.88 26.17
C ARG A 166 -1.39 3.25 25.57
N LEU A 167 -0.88 4.34 26.18
CA LEU A 167 -1.05 5.69 25.64
C LEU A 167 -0.50 5.81 24.22
N ARG A 168 0.67 5.18 23.95
CA ARG A 168 1.24 5.13 22.61
C ARG A 168 0.41 4.29 21.64
N SER A 169 -0.11 3.13 22.06
CA SER A 169 -0.94 2.30 21.19
C SER A 169 -2.26 2.98 20.84
N ASP A 170 -2.86 3.69 21.80
CA ASP A 170 -4.12 4.41 21.59
C ASP A 170 -3.91 5.59 20.63
N ALA A 171 -2.82 6.34 20.81
CA ALA A 171 -2.42 7.41 19.89
C ALA A 171 -2.13 6.88 18.47
N GLN A 172 -1.39 5.78 18.36
CA GLN A 172 -1.10 5.13 17.06
C GLN A 172 -2.37 4.60 16.40
N TRP A 173 -3.32 4.07 17.17
CA TRP A 173 -4.59 3.58 16.65
C TRP A 173 -5.45 4.74 16.10
N LEU A 174 -5.53 5.86 16.82
CA LEU A 174 -6.22 7.08 16.34
C LEU A 174 -5.58 7.62 15.05
N GLU A 175 -4.25 7.69 15.00
CA GLU A 175 -3.53 8.14 13.81
C GLU A 175 -3.73 7.20 12.61
N ALA A 176 -3.75 5.88 12.84
CA ALA A 176 -3.99 4.89 11.79
C ALA A 176 -5.41 4.98 11.21
N GLU A 177 -6.44 5.18 12.05
CA GLU A 177 -7.82 5.40 11.61
C GLU A 177 -7.94 6.69 10.77
N GLU A 178 -7.28 7.78 11.20
CA GLU A 178 -7.25 9.03 10.45
C GLU A 178 -6.57 8.87 9.09
N GLN A 179 -5.43 8.17 9.04
CA GLN A 179 -4.73 7.86 7.79
C GLN A 179 -5.54 6.96 6.85
N GLN A 180 -6.25 5.96 7.40
CA GLN A 180 -7.13 5.10 6.62
C GLN A 180 -8.27 5.90 5.98
N ARG A 181 -8.90 6.80 6.74
CA ARG A 181 -9.94 7.69 6.24
C ARG A 181 -9.42 8.59 5.12
N GLU A 182 -8.29 9.24 5.33
CA GLU A 182 -7.69 10.12 4.31
C GLU A 182 -7.32 9.33 3.03
N THR A 183 -6.88 8.08 3.19
CA THR A 183 -6.57 7.20 2.06
C THR A 183 -7.83 6.83 1.28
N LEU A 184 -8.90 6.40 1.95
CA LEU A 184 -10.19 6.09 1.31
C LEU A 184 -10.76 7.30 0.58
N LEU A 185 -10.65 8.48 1.19
CA LEU A 185 -11.14 9.71 0.59
C LEU A 185 -10.36 10.09 -0.66
N LYS A 186 -9.03 9.99 -0.65
CA LYS A 186 -8.19 10.16 -1.86
C LYS A 186 -8.55 9.17 -2.96
N GLN A 187 -8.81 7.91 -2.62
CA GLN A 187 -9.25 6.89 -3.58
C GLN A 187 -10.61 7.26 -4.20
N LEU A 188 -11.56 7.71 -3.38
CA LEU A 188 -12.88 8.14 -3.85
C LEU A 188 -12.79 9.40 -4.73
N GLU A 189 -11.97 10.38 -4.37
CA GLU A 189 -11.72 11.58 -5.17
C GLU A 189 -11.05 11.25 -6.51
N GLN A 190 -10.12 10.29 -6.51
CA GLN A 190 -9.46 9.82 -7.73
C GLN A 190 -10.46 9.07 -8.64
N HIS A 191 -11.31 8.23 -8.04
CA HIS A 191 -12.38 7.52 -8.75
C HIS A 191 -13.41 8.49 -9.33
N ALA A 192 -13.76 9.54 -8.59
CA ALA A 192 -14.67 10.59 -9.03
C ALA A 192 -14.16 11.37 -10.27
N ARG A 193 -12.83 11.44 -10.46
CA ARG A 193 -12.20 12.08 -11.63
C ARG A 193 -11.94 11.11 -12.79
N ALA A 194 -12.07 9.80 -12.55
CA ALA A 194 -11.84 8.79 -13.56
C ALA A 194 -12.98 8.75 -14.59
N PRO A 195 -12.70 8.48 -15.87
CA PRO A 195 -13.74 8.24 -16.86
C PRO A 195 -14.55 6.98 -16.52
N TRP A 196 -15.78 6.91 -17.03
CA TRP A 196 -16.62 5.73 -16.86
C TRP A 196 -15.96 4.46 -17.43
N GLU A 197 -16.09 3.36 -16.71
CA GLU A 197 -15.69 2.01 -17.10
C GLU A 197 -16.74 0.98 -16.61
N PRO A 198 -16.81 -0.24 -17.17
CA PRO A 198 -17.86 -1.21 -16.80
C PRO A 198 -17.94 -1.56 -15.31
N LEU A 199 -16.82 -1.50 -14.57
CA LEU A 199 -16.77 -1.77 -13.13
C LEU A 199 -16.91 -0.51 -12.26
N TYR A 200 -17.12 0.67 -12.86
CA TYR A 200 -17.11 1.97 -12.17
C TYR A 200 -18.12 2.00 -11.02
N GLY A 201 -19.38 1.62 -11.27
CA GLY A 201 -20.43 1.59 -10.25
C GLY A 201 -20.22 0.52 -9.17
N GLY A 202 -19.50 -0.56 -9.49
CA GLY A 202 -19.09 -1.58 -8.51
C GLY A 202 -18.03 -1.04 -7.55
N ARG A 203 -16.98 -0.41 -8.10
CA ARG A 203 -15.89 0.21 -7.31
C ARG A 203 -16.39 1.37 -6.45
N PHE A 204 -17.24 2.22 -7.01
CA PHE A 204 -17.88 3.32 -6.28
C PHE A 204 -18.62 2.82 -5.02
N ARG A 205 -19.51 1.83 -5.17
CA ARG A 205 -20.26 1.25 -4.03
C ARG A 205 -19.37 0.53 -3.02
N HIS A 206 -18.22 0.01 -3.44
CA HIS A 206 -17.25 -0.58 -2.53
C HIS A 206 -16.59 0.50 -1.66
N LEU A 207 -16.13 1.59 -2.27
CA LEU A 207 -15.49 2.70 -1.56
C LEU A 207 -16.48 3.38 -0.60
N GLU A 208 -17.74 3.57 -1.02
CA GLU A 208 -18.83 4.08 -0.17
C GLU A 208 -19.05 3.19 1.06
N ARG A 209 -19.14 1.86 0.87
CA ARG A 209 -19.26 0.91 1.99
C ARG A 209 -18.05 0.89 2.93
N GLN A 210 -16.83 1.03 2.39
CA GLN A 210 -15.63 1.08 3.24
C GLN A 210 -15.60 2.34 4.10
N TRP A 211 -16.10 3.46 3.58
CA TRP A 211 -16.25 4.69 4.34
C TRP A 211 -17.27 4.54 5.48
N GLU A 212 -18.42 3.94 5.21
CA GLU A 212 -19.49 3.70 6.20
C GLU A 212 -19.07 2.75 7.34
N GLN A 213 -18.06 1.90 7.12
CA GLN A 213 -17.56 0.95 8.12
C GLN A 213 -16.56 1.56 9.11
N LEU A 214 -16.09 2.79 8.87
CA LEU A 214 -15.17 3.47 9.78
C LEU A 214 -15.89 3.82 11.10
N THR A 215 -15.23 3.56 12.23
CA THR A 215 -15.82 3.74 13.57
C THR A 215 -15.65 5.14 14.12
N GLN A 216 -14.57 5.82 13.75
CA GLN A 216 -14.30 7.19 14.15
C GLN A 216 -15.01 8.19 13.22
N PRO A 217 -15.61 9.28 13.74
CA PRO A 217 -16.29 10.27 12.92
C PRO A 217 -15.31 11.08 12.06
N PRO A 218 -15.68 11.46 10.82
CA PRO A 218 -14.87 12.33 9.98
C PRO A 218 -14.85 13.77 10.51
N SER A 219 -13.83 14.54 10.13
CA SER A 219 -13.86 15.98 10.30
C SER A 219 -14.84 16.64 9.32
N VAL A 220 -15.25 17.88 9.61
CA VAL A 220 -16.16 18.66 8.73
C VAL A 220 -15.59 18.80 7.32
N GLU A 221 -14.27 19.00 7.19
CA GLU A 221 -13.60 19.10 5.89
C GLU A 221 -13.63 17.77 5.13
N GLN A 222 -13.35 16.66 5.82
CA GLN A 222 -13.39 15.32 5.23
C GLN A 222 -14.81 14.97 4.77
N GLU A 223 -15.82 15.32 5.55
CA GLU A 223 -17.23 15.09 5.20
C GLU A 223 -17.64 15.89 3.94
N GLN A 224 -17.20 17.12 3.80
CA GLN A 224 -17.44 17.93 2.58
C GLN A 224 -16.78 17.31 1.35
N ARG A 225 -15.50 16.91 1.46
CA ARG A 225 -14.77 16.27 0.35
C ARG A 225 -15.43 14.94 -0.06
N PHE A 226 -15.87 14.14 0.91
CA PHE A 226 -16.61 12.90 0.67
C PHE A 226 -17.90 13.16 -0.13
N HIS A 227 -18.74 14.09 0.32
CA HIS A 227 -19.98 14.45 -0.38
C HIS A 227 -19.73 14.94 -1.81
N GLN A 228 -18.70 15.78 -2.01
CA GLN A 228 -18.35 16.25 -3.35
C GLN A 228 -17.91 15.10 -4.27
N ALA A 229 -17.13 14.15 -3.75
CA ALA A 229 -16.71 12.97 -4.50
C ALA A 229 -17.90 12.05 -4.84
N LEU A 230 -18.86 11.87 -3.92
CA LEU A 230 -20.10 11.13 -4.18
C LEU A 230 -20.91 11.76 -5.32
N LEU A 231 -21.09 13.08 -5.29
CA LEU A 231 -21.84 13.82 -6.33
C LEU A 231 -21.18 13.65 -7.71
N ASN A 232 -19.86 13.77 -7.78
CA ASN A 232 -19.11 13.59 -9.02
C ASN A 232 -19.21 12.14 -9.55
N CYS A 233 -19.08 11.14 -8.68
CA CYS A 233 -19.26 9.73 -9.06
C CYS A 233 -20.66 9.45 -9.61
N ARG A 234 -21.71 9.96 -8.93
CA ARG A 234 -23.10 9.82 -9.36
C ARG A 234 -23.35 10.52 -10.70
N LYS A 235 -22.77 11.70 -10.90
CA LYS A 235 -22.82 12.42 -12.18
C LYS A 235 -22.20 11.60 -13.31
N THR A 236 -21.02 11.02 -13.11
CA THR A 236 -20.36 10.16 -14.13
C THR A 236 -21.23 8.97 -14.53
N LEU A 237 -21.88 8.31 -13.56
CA LEU A 237 -22.82 7.21 -13.84
C LEU A 237 -24.03 7.71 -14.63
N HIS A 238 -24.64 8.82 -14.21
CA HIS A 238 -25.80 9.40 -14.88
C HIS A 238 -25.48 9.86 -16.31
N ASP A 239 -24.35 10.55 -16.52
CA ASP A 239 -23.91 11.00 -17.85
C ASP A 239 -23.73 9.81 -18.79
N HIS A 240 -23.19 8.69 -18.30
CA HIS A 240 -23.05 7.47 -19.08
C HIS A 240 -24.41 6.84 -19.43
N GLU A 241 -25.31 6.67 -18.46
CA GLU A 241 -26.67 6.15 -18.69
C GLU A 241 -27.42 6.98 -19.73
N THR A 242 -27.32 8.31 -19.64
CA THR A 242 -27.93 9.24 -20.60
C THR A 242 -27.34 9.07 -22.00
N GLN A 243 -26.03 8.85 -22.13
CA GLN A 243 -25.37 8.57 -23.40
C GLN A 243 -25.78 7.22 -24.00
N GLU A 244 -25.93 6.18 -23.18
CA GLU A 244 -26.40 4.87 -23.66
C GLU A 244 -27.84 4.95 -24.15
N GLN A 245 -28.73 5.61 -23.41
CA GLN A 245 -30.11 5.83 -23.83
C GLN A 245 -30.18 6.62 -25.15
N ALA A 246 -29.36 7.67 -25.30
CA ALA A 246 -29.29 8.44 -26.54
C ALA A 246 -28.80 7.59 -27.74
N ARG A 247 -27.83 6.69 -27.53
CA ARG A 247 -27.36 5.74 -28.56
C ARG A 247 -28.47 4.77 -28.96
N GLN A 248 -29.16 4.18 -27.98
CA GLN A 248 -30.27 3.25 -28.23
C GLN A 248 -31.38 3.93 -29.05
N GLN A 249 -31.78 5.14 -28.67
CA GLN A 249 -32.78 5.92 -29.43
C GLN A 249 -32.31 6.25 -30.86
N SER A 250 -31.02 6.53 -31.07
CA SER A 250 -30.46 6.74 -32.40
C SER A 250 -30.48 5.47 -33.25
N ASP A 251 -30.20 4.31 -32.67
CA ASP A 251 -30.23 3.02 -33.36
C ASP A 251 -31.67 2.61 -33.73
N GLU A 252 -32.64 2.87 -32.85
CA GLU A 252 -34.07 2.67 -33.14
C GLU A 252 -34.54 3.53 -34.31
N ARG A 253 -34.25 4.83 -34.29
CA ARG A 253 -34.56 5.75 -35.41
C ARG A 253 -33.92 5.32 -36.73
N ARG A 254 -32.70 4.77 -36.67
CA ARG A 254 -32.02 4.23 -37.86
C ARG A 254 -32.76 3.01 -38.42
N LYS A 255 -33.18 2.06 -37.56
CA LYS A 255 -33.96 0.89 -37.97
C LYS A 255 -35.30 1.29 -38.59
N GLU A 256 -36.02 2.23 -37.98
CA GLU A 256 -37.27 2.78 -38.55
C GLU A 256 -37.05 3.41 -39.94
N ALA A 257 -35.94 4.15 -40.11
CA ALA A 257 -35.57 4.75 -41.38
C ALA A 257 -35.15 3.71 -42.44
N GLU A 258 -34.57 2.57 -42.05
CA GLU A 258 -34.27 1.46 -42.96
C GLU A 258 -35.56 0.74 -43.37
N ASN A 259 -36.45 0.40 -42.43
CA ASN A 259 -37.75 -0.21 -42.71
C ASN A 259 -38.61 0.64 -43.66
N THR A 260 -38.64 1.96 -43.46
CA THR A 260 -39.39 2.88 -44.33
C THR A 260 -38.84 2.89 -45.76
N ARG A 261 -37.52 2.78 -45.93
CA ARG A 261 -36.89 2.71 -47.26
C ARG A 261 -37.22 1.41 -47.97
N GLU A 262 -37.20 0.30 -47.25
CA GLU A 262 -37.56 -1.00 -47.78
C GLU A 262 -38.99 -1.01 -48.32
N GLN A 263 -39.96 -0.50 -47.54
CA GLN A 263 -41.35 -0.37 -47.99
C GLN A 263 -41.51 0.49 -49.25
N LEU A 264 -40.74 1.58 -49.36
CA LEU A 264 -40.77 2.45 -50.55
C LEU A 264 -40.15 1.79 -51.79
N LEU A 265 -39.11 0.97 -51.59
CA LEU A 265 -38.47 0.21 -52.66
C LEU A 265 -39.36 -0.93 -53.14
N GLU A 266 -39.95 -1.70 -52.23
CA GLU A 266 -40.93 -2.73 -52.56
C GLU A 266 -42.07 -2.14 -53.39
N GLY A 267 -42.60 -0.99 -52.99
CA GLY A 267 -43.68 -0.34 -53.73
C GLY A 267 -43.34 0.10 -55.16
N ILE A 268 -42.07 0.44 -55.48
CA ILE A 268 -41.68 0.74 -56.87
C ILE A 268 -41.34 -0.53 -57.64
N GLU A 269 -40.69 -1.49 -56.98
CA GLU A 269 -40.34 -2.81 -57.53
C GLU A 269 -41.61 -3.54 -57.97
N ASP A 270 -42.65 -3.58 -57.12
CA ASP A 270 -43.96 -4.15 -57.42
C ASP A 270 -44.62 -3.50 -58.64
N THR A 271 -44.53 -2.17 -58.77
CA THR A 271 -45.11 -1.50 -59.94
C THR A 271 -44.34 -1.76 -61.22
N LEU A 272 -43.01 -1.81 -61.17
CA LEU A 272 -42.19 -2.17 -62.32
C LEU A 272 -42.48 -3.61 -62.76
N ASP A 273 -42.65 -4.52 -61.82
CA ASP A 273 -42.99 -5.92 -62.12
C ASP A 273 -44.41 -6.06 -62.69
N GLY A 274 -45.37 -5.28 -62.17
CA GLY A 274 -46.72 -5.20 -62.72
C GLY A 274 -46.77 -4.72 -64.18
N LEU A 275 -45.83 -3.89 -64.63
CA LEU A 275 -45.74 -3.43 -66.03
C LEU A 275 -45.22 -4.51 -66.99
N ARG A 276 -44.50 -5.50 -66.49
CA ARG A 276 -44.03 -6.64 -67.29
C ARG A 276 -45.16 -7.62 -67.60
N HIS A 277 -46.16 -7.69 -66.73
CA HIS A 277 -47.27 -8.64 -66.78
C HIS A 277 -48.61 -8.01 -67.18
N ALA A 278 -48.63 -6.71 -67.51
CA ALA A 278 -49.84 -6.03 -67.95
C ALA A 278 -50.29 -6.53 -69.33
N SER A 279 -51.55 -6.29 -69.71
CA SER A 279 -52.05 -6.61 -71.07
C SER A 279 -51.66 -5.56 -72.12
N ALA A 280 -51.42 -4.31 -71.71
CA ALA A 280 -50.79 -3.26 -72.52
C ALA A 280 -50.30 -2.14 -71.60
N MET A 281 -49.14 -1.54 -71.91
CA MET A 281 -48.65 -0.36 -71.19
C MET A 281 -49.41 0.91 -71.59
N THR A 282 -49.88 1.66 -70.58
CA THR A 282 -50.62 2.91 -70.78
C THR A 282 -49.83 4.15 -70.36
N VAL A 283 -50.21 5.32 -70.88
CA VAL A 283 -49.65 6.62 -70.45
C VAL A 283 -49.79 6.78 -68.93
N GLN A 284 -50.94 6.37 -68.39
CA GLN A 284 -51.22 6.55 -66.99
C GLN A 284 -50.29 5.66 -66.14
N ASP A 285 -49.95 4.44 -66.59
CA ASP A 285 -48.94 3.55 -65.97
C ASP A 285 -47.60 4.23 -65.77
N ILE A 286 -47.11 4.88 -66.82
CA ILE A 286 -45.90 5.68 -66.77
C ILE A 286 -46.03 6.87 -65.80
N ASP A 287 -47.20 7.50 -65.72
CA ASP A 287 -47.44 8.59 -64.77
C ASP A 287 -47.58 8.12 -63.30
N SER A 288 -47.99 6.86 -63.02
CA SER A 288 -47.85 6.31 -61.64
C SER A 288 -46.39 6.13 -61.31
N LEU A 289 -45.67 5.48 -62.22
CA LEU A 289 -44.30 5.09 -62.02
C LEU A 289 -43.43 6.33 -61.79
N ARG A 290 -43.64 7.41 -62.56
CA ARG A 290 -43.02 8.74 -62.33
C ARG A 290 -43.33 9.31 -60.95
N ALA A 291 -44.59 9.23 -60.50
CA ALA A 291 -45.00 9.75 -59.20
C ALA A 291 -44.41 8.94 -58.02
N GLN A 292 -44.34 7.61 -58.14
CA GLN A 292 -43.70 6.74 -57.15
C GLN A 292 -42.19 6.94 -57.11
N ARG A 293 -41.53 7.09 -58.27
CA ARG A 293 -40.11 7.46 -58.36
C ARG A 293 -39.81 8.78 -57.66
N GLN A 294 -40.68 9.77 -57.85
CA GLN A 294 -40.57 11.08 -57.21
C GLN A 294 -40.71 10.97 -55.68
N LEU A 295 -41.73 10.24 -55.19
CA LEU A 295 -41.93 9.99 -53.76
C LEU A 295 -40.77 9.20 -53.16
N LEU A 296 -40.32 8.14 -53.82
CA LEU A 296 -39.16 7.34 -53.42
C LEU A 296 -37.92 8.22 -53.36
N GLY A 297 -37.63 9.05 -54.37
CA GLY A 297 -36.46 9.93 -54.37
C GLY A 297 -36.47 10.94 -53.22
N GLN A 298 -37.62 11.55 -52.94
CA GLN A 298 -37.77 12.51 -51.84
C GLN A 298 -37.70 11.82 -50.47
N ARG A 299 -38.42 10.69 -50.34
CA ARG A 299 -38.35 9.66 -49.30
C ARG A 299 -36.93 9.31 -48.88
N TRP A 300 -36.23 8.82 -49.88
CA TRP A 300 -34.90 8.30 -49.80
C TRP A 300 -33.91 9.37 -49.38
N GLN A 301 -33.94 10.53 -50.05
CA GLN A 301 -33.11 11.68 -49.66
C GLN A 301 -33.44 12.08 -48.23
N ALA A 302 -34.73 12.06 -47.87
CA ALA A 302 -35.17 12.56 -46.60
C ALA A 302 -34.56 11.85 -45.41
N LEU A 303 -34.61 10.54 -45.49
CA LEU A 303 -34.09 9.64 -44.50
C LEU A 303 -32.56 9.61 -44.59
N SER A 304 -31.97 9.83 -45.77
CA SER A 304 -30.52 9.80 -45.99
C SER A 304 -29.80 11.03 -45.44
N ASP A 305 -30.49 12.16 -45.36
CA ASP A 305 -30.01 13.35 -44.65
C ASP A 305 -29.83 13.08 -43.13
N MET A 306 -30.64 12.17 -42.57
CA MET A 306 -30.60 11.81 -41.14
C MET A 306 -29.66 10.63 -40.86
N HIS A 307 -29.80 9.55 -41.63
CA HIS A 307 -29.00 8.32 -41.49
C HIS A 307 -28.72 7.73 -42.87
N PRO A 308 -27.46 7.42 -43.23
CA PRO A 308 -27.15 6.84 -44.54
C PRO A 308 -27.79 5.43 -44.69
N PRO A 309 -28.29 5.07 -45.89
CA PRO A 309 -28.82 3.74 -46.14
C PRO A 309 -27.71 2.69 -46.10
N SER A 310 -28.08 1.47 -45.71
CA SER A 310 -27.22 0.29 -45.83
C SER A 310 -26.80 0.05 -47.28
N GLU A 311 -25.68 -0.65 -47.45
CA GLU A 311 -25.14 -0.96 -48.77
C GLU A 311 -26.13 -1.80 -49.60
N THR A 312 -26.84 -2.74 -48.95
CA THR A 312 -27.86 -3.57 -49.59
C THR A 312 -29.04 -2.75 -50.11
N LEU A 313 -29.59 -1.84 -49.30
CA LEU A 313 -30.69 -0.98 -49.74
C LEU A 313 -30.23 -0.01 -50.83
N ARG A 314 -28.98 0.48 -50.77
CA ARG A 314 -28.41 1.36 -51.81
C ARG A 314 -28.31 0.66 -53.16
N GLN A 315 -27.88 -0.61 -53.17
CA GLN A 315 -27.84 -1.42 -54.38
C GLN A 315 -29.25 -1.67 -54.94
N ARG A 316 -30.22 -2.04 -54.10
CA ARG A 316 -31.64 -2.18 -54.50
C ARG A 316 -32.20 -0.89 -55.09
N TYR A 317 -31.97 0.25 -54.45
CA TYR A 317 -32.37 1.56 -54.98
C TYR A 317 -31.77 1.82 -56.36
N THR A 318 -30.48 1.54 -56.55
CA THR A 318 -29.79 1.77 -57.81
C THR A 318 -30.39 0.91 -58.92
N LEU A 319 -30.64 -0.37 -58.66
CA LEU A 319 -31.30 -1.29 -59.60
C LEU A 319 -32.74 -0.85 -59.93
N ALA A 320 -33.51 -0.46 -58.92
CA ALA A 320 -34.88 0.03 -59.12
C ALA A 320 -34.91 1.30 -59.99
N ILE A 321 -33.94 2.22 -59.81
CA ILE A 321 -33.82 3.41 -60.66
C ILE A 321 -33.40 3.04 -62.09
N GLN A 322 -32.46 2.12 -62.26
CA GLN A 322 -32.06 1.65 -63.59
C GLN A 322 -33.24 1.04 -64.36
N HIS A 323 -34.03 0.17 -63.72
CA HIS A 323 -35.24 -0.41 -64.34
C HIS A 323 -36.28 0.66 -64.67
N TYR A 324 -36.45 1.65 -63.79
CA TYR A 324 -37.32 2.80 -64.03
C TYR A 324 -36.88 3.61 -65.26
N ASP A 325 -35.58 3.92 -65.38
CA ASP A 325 -35.04 4.70 -66.49
C ASP A 325 -35.18 3.95 -67.82
N GLN A 326 -34.90 2.64 -67.83
CA GLN A 326 -35.12 1.77 -69.00
C GLN A 326 -36.58 1.79 -69.48
N CYS A 327 -37.54 1.71 -68.54
CA CYS A 327 -38.97 1.80 -68.87
C CYS A 327 -39.32 3.16 -69.48
N LEU A 328 -38.75 4.25 -68.96
CA LEU A 328 -39.01 5.59 -69.47
C LEU A 328 -38.37 5.86 -70.83
N GLU A 329 -37.15 5.39 -71.07
CA GLU A 329 -36.47 5.52 -72.36
C GLU A 329 -37.21 4.75 -73.46
N ALA A 330 -37.66 3.53 -73.16
CA ALA A 330 -38.53 2.77 -74.07
C ALA A 330 -39.83 3.53 -74.38
N TRP A 331 -40.45 4.09 -73.35
CA TRP A 331 -41.66 4.90 -73.52
C TRP A 331 -41.44 6.19 -74.33
N GLN A 332 -40.32 6.88 -74.14
CA GLN A 332 -39.97 8.08 -74.91
C GLN A 332 -39.75 7.77 -76.39
N ARG A 333 -39.02 6.70 -76.70
CA ARG A 333 -38.83 6.23 -78.08
C ARG A 333 -40.17 5.90 -78.73
N TRP A 334 -41.04 5.18 -78.01
CA TRP A 334 -42.41 4.91 -78.45
C TRP A 334 -43.19 6.19 -78.77
N CYS A 335 -43.16 7.19 -77.88
CA CYS A 335 -43.87 8.47 -78.11
C CYS A 335 -43.37 9.23 -79.35
N ALA A 336 -42.11 9.06 -79.76
CA ALA A 336 -41.56 9.72 -80.94
C ALA A 336 -42.07 9.11 -82.26
N VAL A 337 -42.32 7.79 -82.27
CA VAL A 337 -42.72 7.05 -83.47
C VAL A 337 -44.21 6.69 -83.52
N SER A 338 -44.94 6.76 -82.40
CA SER A 338 -46.32 6.25 -82.28
C SER A 338 -47.29 6.87 -83.29
N ALA A 339 -47.22 8.18 -83.51
CA ALA A 339 -48.05 8.88 -84.49
C ALA A 339 -47.74 8.42 -85.93
N SER A 340 -46.46 8.25 -86.25
CA SER A 340 -46.03 7.75 -87.57
C SER A 340 -46.43 6.28 -87.78
N ILE A 341 -46.34 5.45 -86.73
CA ILE A 341 -46.79 4.05 -86.76
C ILE A 341 -48.30 3.97 -86.99
N GLU A 342 -49.08 4.82 -86.33
CA GLU A 342 -50.54 4.90 -86.53
C GLU A 342 -50.89 5.31 -87.96
N THR A 343 -50.18 6.29 -88.53
CA THR A 343 -50.36 6.70 -89.94
C THR A 343 -49.99 5.57 -90.91
N ALA A 344 -48.86 4.88 -90.71
CA ALA A 344 -48.39 3.79 -91.56
C ALA A 344 -49.31 2.56 -91.51
N LEU A 345 -49.85 2.25 -90.32
CA LEU A 345 -50.90 1.22 -90.13
C LEU A 345 -52.18 1.57 -90.90
N ALA A 346 -52.59 2.84 -90.91
CA ALA A 346 -53.79 3.28 -91.61
C ALA A 346 -53.62 3.31 -93.14
N SER A 347 -52.41 3.57 -93.63
CA SER A 347 -52.09 3.61 -95.08
C SER A 347 -51.66 2.26 -95.66
N GLY A 348 -51.48 1.22 -94.83
CA GLY A 348 -51.00 -0.10 -95.28
C GLY A 348 -49.54 -0.11 -95.75
N ASP A 349 -48.71 0.83 -95.29
CA ASP A 349 -47.31 0.93 -95.69
C ASP A 349 -46.42 0.06 -94.78
N HIS A 350 -46.37 -1.23 -95.10
CA HIS A 350 -45.65 -2.24 -94.32
C HIS A 350 -44.13 -2.00 -94.25
N ALA A 351 -43.53 -1.36 -95.26
CA ALA A 351 -42.10 -1.07 -95.28
C ALA A 351 -41.76 0.02 -94.25
N THR A 352 -42.49 1.12 -94.29
CA THR A 352 -42.35 2.21 -93.30
C THR A 352 -42.72 1.72 -91.89
N LEU A 353 -43.72 0.85 -91.76
CA LEU A 353 -44.11 0.23 -90.48
C LEU A 353 -42.97 -0.62 -89.87
N ALA A 354 -42.31 -1.46 -90.67
CA ALA A 354 -41.19 -2.28 -90.21
C ALA A 354 -39.99 -1.43 -89.76
N THR A 355 -39.69 -0.35 -90.47
CA THR A 355 -38.64 0.61 -90.08
C THR A 355 -38.98 1.29 -88.75
N LEU A 356 -40.20 1.82 -88.60
CA LEU A 356 -40.63 2.52 -87.38
C LEU A 356 -40.70 1.62 -86.14
N ILE A 357 -41.09 0.35 -86.29
CA ILE A 357 -41.07 -0.63 -85.18
C ILE A 357 -39.63 -0.95 -84.79
N SER A 358 -38.73 -1.12 -85.77
CA SER A 358 -37.31 -1.32 -85.53
C SER A 358 -36.66 -0.12 -84.83
N GLU A 359 -37.03 1.12 -85.22
CA GLU A 359 -36.60 2.37 -84.58
C GLU A 359 -37.12 2.52 -83.15
N CYS A 360 -38.32 2.00 -82.85
CA CYS A 360 -38.88 2.02 -81.50
C CYS A 360 -38.05 1.20 -80.50
N GLN A 361 -37.36 0.14 -80.96
CA GLN A 361 -36.49 -0.74 -80.16
C GLN A 361 -37.10 -1.10 -78.78
N TRP A 362 -38.37 -1.51 -78.79
CA TRP A 362 -39.12 -1.80 -77.57
C TRP A 362 -38.56 -3.06 -76.88
N PRO A 363 -38.27 -3.04 -75.56
CA PRO A 363 -37.72 -4.21 -74.86
C PRO A 363 -38.70 -5.37 -74.77
N ASP A 364 -38.26 -6.60 -75.07
CA ASP A 364 -39.08 -7.82 -74.99
C ASP A 364 -39.59 -8.12 -73.57
N ALA A 365 -38.86 -7.64 -72.55
CA ALA A 365 -39.21 -7.83 -71.14
C ALA A 365 -40.37 -6.92 -70.66
N LEU A 366 -40.84 -5.97 -71.48
CA LEU A 366 -41.92 -5.04 -71.14
C LEU A 366 -43.12 -5.26 -72.05
N THR A 367 -44.33 -5.22 -71.48
CA THR A 367 -45.54 -5.32 -72.28
C THR A 367 -45.63 -4.13 -73.25
N PRO A 368 -45.75 -4.35 -74.58
CA PRO A 368 -45.83 -3.25 -75.53
C PRO A 368 -47.12 -2.43 -75.34
N PRO A 369 -47.13 -1.15 -75.74
CA PRO A 369 -48.35 -0.37 -75.89
C PRO A 369 -49.26 -1.02 -76.94
N ALA A 370 -50.57 -0.92 -76.77
CA ALA A 370 -51.55 -1.63 -77.60
C ALA A 370 -51.39 -1.38 -79.12
N LEU A 371 -51.01 -0.16 -79.52
CA LEU A 371 -50.76 0.18 -80.92
C LEU A 371 -49.50 -0.49 -81.47
N LEU A 372 -48.43 -0.58 -80.67
CA LEU A 372 -47.20 -1.30 -81.05
C LEU A 372 -47.47 -2.80 -81.19
N GLY A 373 -48.21 -3.40 -80.25
CA GLY A 373 -48.61 -4.80 -80.34
C GLY A 373 -49.47 -5.11 -81.58
N ARG A 374 -50.36 -4.19 -81.96
CA ARG A 374 -51.14 -4.26 -83.22
C ARG A 374 -50.25 -4.10 -84.45
N ALA A 375 -49.27 -3.19 -84.42
CA ALA A 375 -48.32 -2.98 -85.51
C ALA A 375 -47.44 -4.23 -85.74
N GLN A 376 -46.95 -4.85 -84.66
CA GLN A 376 -46.21 -6.11 -84.68
C GLN A 376 -47.07 -7.26 -85.22
N ALA A 377 -48.32 -7.37 -84.76
CA ALA A 377 -49.27 -8.35 -85.29
C ALA A 377 -49.59 -8.13 -86.78
N GLY A 378 -49.68 -6.87 -87.24
CA GLY A 378 -49.92 -6.50 -88.64
C GLY A 378 -48.76 -6.84 -89.59
N LEU A 379 -47.50 -6.82 -89.12
CA LEU A 379 -46.35 -7.37 -89.86
C LEU A 379 -46.35 -8.90 -89.88
N ASN A 380 -46.83 -9.54 -88.81
CA ASN A 380 -46.93 -10.98 -88.71
C ASN A 380 -48.11 -11.55 -89.52
N ALA A 381 -49.13 -10.74 -89.83
CA ALA A 381 -50.35 -11.16 -90.53
C ALA A 381 -50.15 -11.47 -92.03
N ASP A 382 -49.04 -11.07 -92.65
CA ASP A 382 -48.65 -11.55 -94.00
C ASP A 382 -48.18 -13.02 -93.99
N ASN A 383 -48.04 -13.62 -92.80
CA ASN A 383 -47.88 -15.06 -92.61
C ASN A 383 -48.87 -15.52 -91.52
N THR A 384 -50.14 -15.74 -91.86
CA THR A 384 -51.00 -16.88 -91.44
C THR A 384 -52.48 -16.57 -91.75
N ALA A 385 -53.18 -17.53 -92.36
CA ALA A 385 -54.60 -17.45 -92.74
C ALA A 385 -55.58 -17.45 -91.52
N PRO A 386 -56.83 -16.94 -91.67
CA PRO A 386 -57.70 -16.61 -90.54
C PRO A 386 -58.62 -17.74 -90.08
N SER A 387 -58.88 -17.82 -88.77
CA SER A 387 -59.94 -18.63 -88.15
C SER A 387 -60.94 -17.72 -87.41
N GLN A 388 -62.23 -17.99 -87.59
CA GLN A 388 -63.36 -17.21 -87.05
C GLN A 388 -63.57 -17.39 -85.52
N PRO A 389 -64.21 -16.42 -84.83
CA PRO A 389 -64.36 -16.42 -83.38
C PRO A 389 -65.61 -17.18 -82.91
N THR A 390 -65.40 -18.16 -82.05
CA THR A 390 -66.42 -18.62 -81.08
C THR A 390 -66.11 -17.96 -79.74
N GLU A 391 -67.14 -17.39 -79.09
CA GLU A 391 -67.01 -16.77 -77.75
C GLU A 391 -66.62 -17.84 -76.71
N ASP A 392 -65.33 -17.89 -76.36
CA ASP A 392 -64.78 -18.86 -75.41
C ASP A 392 -65.01 -18.43 -73.95
N ASN A 393 -65.42 -19.39 -73.11
CA ASN A 393 -65.51 -19.26 -71.64
C ASN A 393 -64.24 -18.67 -70.99
N ALA A 394 -63.08 -18.87 -71.61
CA ALA A 394 -61.79 -18.32 -71.17
C ALA A 394 -61.75 -16.78 -71.17
N THR A 395 -62.49 -16.11 -72.07
CA THR A 395 -62.55 -14.64 -72.12
C THR A 395 -63.35 -14.06 -70.96
N LEU A 396 -64.42 -14.74 -70.54
CA LEU A 396 -65.22 -14.36 -69.37
C LEU A 396 -64.46 -14.58 -68.06
N GLU A 397 -63.69 -15.67 -67.94
CA GLU A 397 -62.81 -15.92 -66.79
C GLU A 397 -61.67 -14.90 -66.69
N ALA A 398 -61.05 -14.52 -67.82
CA ALA A 398 -60.02 -13.49 -67.86
C ALA A 398 -60.54 -12.12 -67.38
N HIS A 399 -61.75 -11.72 -67.79
CA HIS A 399 -62.38 -10.49 -67.30
C HIS A 399 -62.79 -10.57 -65.83
N GLY A 400 -63.11 -11.76 -65.32
CA GLY A 400 -63.31 -12.03 -63.89
C GLY A 400 -62.05 -11.77 -63.07
N ALA A 401 -60.91 -12.33 -63.49
CA ALA A 401 -59.63 -12.14 -62.80
C ALA A 401 -59.15 -10.67 -62.82
N GLU A 402 -59.41 -9.94 -63.91
CA GLU A 402 -59.10 -8.51 -63.96
C GLU A 402 -59.98 -7.68 -63.00
N LEU A 403 -61.24 -8.09 -62.75
CA LEU A 403 -62.10 -7.46 -61.74
C LEU A 403 -61.67 -7.78 -60.31
N ASP A 404 -61.18 -8.99 -60.02
CA ASP A 404 -60.56 -9.32 -58.72
C ASP A 404 -59.34 -8.44 -58.44
N THR A 405 -58.52 -8.23 -59.48
CA THR A 405 -57.36 -7.34 -59.41
C THR A 405 -57.80 -5.89 -59.16
N PHE A 406 -58.91 -5.45 -59.78
CA PHE A 406 -59.48 -4.11 -59.55
C PHE A 406 -59.98 -3.93 -58.12
N GLU A 407 -60.62 -4.94 -57.56
CA GLU A 407 -61.09 -4.94 -56.17
C GLU A 407 -59.94 -4.86 -55.17
N HIS A 408 -58.88 -5.67 -55.36
CA HIS A 408 -57.71 -5.67 -54.49
C HIS A 408 -56.94 -4.34 -54.51
N LEU A 409 -56.88 -3.68 -55.67
CA LEU A 409 -56.30 -2.35 -55.81
C LEU A 409 -57.13 -1.28 -55.06
N LEU A 410 -58.45 -1.43 -54.99
CA LEU A 410 -59.31 -0.52 -54.22
C LEU A 410 -59.17 -0.76 -52.70
N GLU A 411 -59.05 -2.01 -52.26
CA GLU A 411 -58.86 -2.36 -50.85
C GLU A 411 -57.50 -1.89 -50.31
N ARG A 412 -56.46 -1.95 -51.13
CA ARG A 412 -55.12 -1.44 -50.80
C ARG A 412 -54.98 0.08 -50.99
N GLY A 413 -56.06 0.79 -51.36
CA GLY A 413 -56.06 2.24 -51.56
C GLY A 413 -55.24 2.72 -52.76
N ALA A 414 -54.90 1.83 -53.70
CA ALA A 414 -54.08 2.10 -54.88
C ALA A 414 -54.88 2.81 -56.00
N PHE A 415 -55.37 4.01 -55.68
CA PHE A 415 -56.34 4.77 -56.47
C PHE A 415 -55.97 4.96 -57.95
N LYS A 416 -54.71 5.30 -58.26
CA LYS A 416 -54.29 5.58 -59.64
C LYS A 416 -54.35 4.33 -60.53
N SER A 417 -53.90 3.19 -60.00
CA SER A 417 -53.91 1.89 -60.69
C SER A 417 -55.34 1.37 -60.82
N ALA A 418 -56.15 1.48 -59.75
CA ALA A 418 -57.57 1.14 -59.77
C ALA A 418 -58.36 1.98 -60.80
N SER A 419 -58.06 3.28 -60.91
CA SER A 419 -58.72 4.17 -61.89
C SER A 419 -58.41 3.82 -63.34
N ARG A 420 -57.19 3.36 -63.66
CA ARG A 420 -56.83 2.86 -65.01
C ARG A 420 -57.58 1.61 -65.35
N LEU A 421 -57.54 0.68 -64.41
CA LEU A 421 -58.12 -0.63 -64.60
C LEU A 421 -59.63 -0.49 -64.80
N HIS A 422 -60.29 0.40 -64.05
CA HIS A 422 -61.69 0.75 -64.29
C HIS A 422 -61.93 1.32 -65.69
N GLN A 423 -61.15 2.32 -66.14
CA GLN A 423 -61.31 2.93 -67.47
C GLN A 423 -61.08 1.93 -68.61
N ARG A 424 -60.17 0.95 -68.42
CA ARG A 424 -59.88 -0.10 -69.39
C ARG A 424 -60.95 -1.19 -69.41
N LEU A 425 -61.39 -1.63 -68.23
CA LEU A 425 -62.38 -2.70 -68.08
C LEU A 425 -63.79 -2.26 -68.46
N LYS A 426 -64.15 -1.00 -68.20
CA LYS A 426 -65.49 -0.49 -68.42
C LYS A 426 -66.03 -0.71 -69.83
N PRO A 427 -65.40 -0.21 -70.91
CA PRO A 427 -65.92 -0.40 -72.26
C PRO A 427 -65.89 -1.86 -72.70
N ARG A 428 -64.89 -2.65 -72.23
CA ARG A 428 -64.73 -4.07 -72.60
C ARG A 428 -65.83 -4.96 -71.99
N ILE A 429 -66.10 -4.78 -70.71
CA ILE A 429 -67.12 -5.56 -70.00
C ILE A 429 -68.53 -5.07 -70.39
N GLU A 430 -68.73 -3.76 -70.63
CA GLU A 430 -70.01 -3.21 -71.11
C GLU A 430 -70.39 -3.72 -72.51
N ALA A 431 -69.41 -3.99 -73.39
CA ALA A 431 -69.63 -4.49 -74.76
C ALA A 431 -70.04 -5.97 -74.86
N LEU A 432 -69.98 -6.77 -73.78
CA LEU A 432 -70.35 -8.18 -73.79
C LEU A 432 -71.88 -8.37 -73.83
N GLU A 433 -72.45 -9.00 -74.87
CA GLU A 433 -73.91 -9.15 -75.03
C GLU A 433 -74.48 -10.45 -74.46
N SER A 434 -73.63 -11.45 -74.17
CA SER A 434 -74.05 -12.76 -73.63
C SER A 434 -74.69 -12.66 -72.24
N PRO A 435 -75.75 -13.46 -71.94
CA PRO A 435 -76.38 -13.50 -70.62
C PRO A 435 -75.40 -13.91 -69.49
N ALA A 436 -74.32 -14.62 -69.82
CA ALA A 436 -73.28 -15.00 -68.86
C ALA A 436 -72.38 -13.81 -68.41
N ALA A 437 -72.42 -12.66 -69.10
CA ALA A 437 -71.59 -11.49 -68.79
C ALA A 437 -72.22 -10.49 -67.78
N GLN A 438 -73.50 -10.66 -67.46
CA GLN A 438 -74.21 -9.81 -66.49
C GLN A 438 -73.57 -9.72 -65.09
N PRO A 439 -73.10 -10.80 -64.45
CA PRO A 439 -72.43 -10.70 -63.14
C PRO A 439 -71.14 -9.87 -63.18
N LEU A 440 -70.37 -9.91 -64.26
CA LEU A 440 -69.16 -9.09 -64.43
C LEU A 440 -69.51 -7.60 -64.57
N LYS A 441 -70.57 -7.28 -65.34
CA LYS A 441 -71.08 -5.90 -65.48
C LYS A 441 -71.54 -5.31 -64.14
N ALA A 442 -72.26 -6.09 -63.34
CA ALA A 442 -72.70 -5.66 -62.01
C ALA A 442 -71.53 -5.41 -61.05
N ARG A 443 -70.53 -6.30 -61.05
CA ARG A 443 -69.34 -6.20 -60.19
C ARG A 443 -68.47 -5.00 -60.56
N LEU A 444 -68.25 -4.75 -61.84
CA LEU A 444 -67.56 -3.56 -62.35
C LEU A 444 -68.23 -2.27 -61.86
N LYS A 445 -69.57 -2.19 -61.90
CA LYS A 445 -70.33 -1.00 -61.46
C LYS A 445 -70.16 -0.73 -59.96
N HIS A 446 -70.12 -1.77 -59.13
CA HIS A 446 -69.89 -1.63 -57.69
C HIS A 446 -68.48 -1.10 -57.37
N LEU A 447 -67.46 -1.68 -57.98
CA LEU A 447 -66.07 -1.26 -57.81
C LEU A 447 -65.83 0.16 -58.37
N ALA A 448 -66.53 0.55 -59.43
CA ALA A 448 -66.51 1.92 -59.97
C ALA A 448 -67.02 2.98 -58.98
N ALA A 449 -68.06 2.66 -58.20
CA ALA A 449 -68.60 3.57 -57.19
C ALA A 449 -67.59 3.77 -56.03
N ARG A 450 -66.96 2.68 -55.57
CA ARG A 450 -65.94 2.70 -54.51
C ARG A 450 -64.67 3.47 -54.91
N LEU A 451 -64.30 3.40 -56.20
CA LEU A 451 -63.24 4.23 -56.78
C LEU A 451 -63.60 5.73 -56.74
N ALA A 452 -64.85 6.10 -57.06
CA ALA A 452 -65.27 7.49 -57.07
C ALA A 452 -65.18 8.14 -55.67
N GLU A 453 -65.55 7.41 -54.61
CA GLU A 453 -65.43 7.89 -53.23
C GLU A 453 -63.98 8.19 -52.82
N LEU A 454 -63.01 7.35 -53.20
CA LEU A 454 -61.58 7.55 -52.91
C LEU A 454 -60.98 8.78 -53.63
N ARG A 455 -61.54 9.17 -54.78
CA ARG A 455 -61.09 10.34 -55.54
C ARG A 455 -61.39 11.64 -54.79
N ASP A 456 -62.60 11.74 -54.27
CA ASP A 456 -63.11 12.98 -53.68
C ASP A 456 -62.43 13.28 -52.32
N TRP A 457 -61.99 12.24 -51.59
CA TRP A 457 -61.20 12.38 -50.36
C TRP A 457 -59.79 12.96 -50.56
N ARG A 458 -59.11 12.71 -51.70
CA ARG A 458 -57.73 13.20 -51.94
C ARG A 458 -57.66 14.69 -52.30
N GLY A 459 -58.67 15.23 -52.98
CA GLY A 459 -58.71 16.64 -53.38
C GLY A 459 -58.87 17.59 -52.19
N PHE A 460 -59.55 17.15 -51.13
CA PHE A 460 -59.87 17.97 -49.96
C PHE A 460 -58.67 18.21 -49.01
N VAL A 461 -57.64 17.35 -49.01
CA VAL A 461 -56.57 17.35 -47.99
C VAL A 461 -55.28 18.08 -48.43
N ALA A 462 -54.97 18.16 -49.73
CA ALA A 462 -53.65 18.61 -50.22
C ALA A 462 -53.50 20.12 -50.50
N GLY A 463 -54.58 20.84 -50.77
CA GLY A 463 -54.55 22.27 -51.15
C GLY A 463 -54.05 23.21 -50.04
N PRO A 464 -54.61 23.17 -48.81
CA PRO A 464 -54.23 24.08 -47.73
C PRO A 464 -52.74 23.97 -47.31
N LYS A 465 -52.17 22.77 -47.43
CA LYS A 465 -50.78 22.49 -47.01
C LYS A 465 -49.73 23.14 -47.93
N ARG A 466 -50.06 23.39 -49.21
CA ARG A 466 -49.15 24.09 -50.13
C ARG A 466 -49.06 25.60 -49.88
N GLU A 467 -50.18 26.23 -49.55
CA GLU A 467 -50.19 27.64 -49.17
C GLU A 467 -49.38 27.83 -47.87
N GLN A 468 -49.52 26.92 -46.91
CA GLN A 468 -48.72 26.92 -45.68
C GLN A 468 -47.22 26.85 -45.97
N LEU A 469 -46.76 26.00 -46.90
CA LEU A 469 -45.34 25.91 -47.25
C LEU A 469 -44.80 27.16 -47.93
N CYS A 470 -45.61 27.85 -48.75
CA CYS A 470 -45.24 29.15 -49.33
C CYS A 470 -45.06 30.19 -48.22
N ALA A 471 -46.01 30.28 -47.29
CA ALA A 471 -45.91 31.17 -46.14
C ALA A 471 -44.69 30.84 -45.26
N SER A 472 -44.40 29.55 -45.02
CA SER A 472 -43.26 29.12 -44.20
C SER A 472 -41.92 29.46 -44.82
N ILE A 473 -41.73 29.27 -46.14
CA ILE A 473 -40.45 29.64 -46.78
C ILE A 473 -40.28 31.16 -46.86
N GLU A 474 -41.38 31.91 -47.02
CA GLU A 474 -41.39 33.38 -46.98
C GLU A 474 -41.03 33.90 -45.58
N ALA A 475 -41.60 33.31 -44.53
CA ALA A 475 -41.22 33.60 -43.15
C ALA A 475 -39.73 33.29 -42.88
N LEU A 476 -39.24 32.15 -43.35
CA LEU A 476 -37.84 31.75 -43.21
C LEU A 476 -36.88 32.71 -43.93
N ALA A 477 -37.26 33.20 -45.12
CA ALA A 477 -36.45 34.18 -45.85
C ALA A 477 -36.42 35.55 -45.18
N ASN A 478 -37.50 35.92 -44.48
CA ASN A 478 -37.63 37.21 -43.81
C ASN A 478 -37.03 37.23 -42.39
N ASP A 479 -36.71 36.08 -41.81
CA ASP A 479 -35.99 35.99 -40.54
C ASP A 479 -34.48 36.27 -40.75
N LEU A 480 -34.11 37.55 -40.64
CA LEU A 480 -32.74 38.01 -40.81
C LEU A 480 -31.81 37.66 -39.63
N HIS A 481 -32.35 37.20 -38.50
CA HIS A 481 -31.57 36.93 -37.29
C HIS A 481 -31.24 35.44 -37.08
N MET A 482 -31.80 34.56 -37.90
CA MET A 482 -31.49 33.14 -37.85
C MET A 482 -30.03 32.84 -38.24
N ALA A 483 -29.36 32.01 -37.44
CA ALA A 483 -28.01 31.52 -37.74
C ALA A 483 -27.97 30.70 -39.04
N GLU A 484 -26.87 30.78 -39.78
CA GLU A 484 -26.72 30.27 -41.14
C GLU A 484 -26.88 28.75 -41.22
N GLU A 485 -26.41 28.01 -40.21
CA GLU A 485 -26.58 26.55 -40.15
C GLU A 485 -28.05 26.14 -39.97
N ALA A 486 -28.77 26.84 -39.08
CA ALA A 486 -30.19 26.61 -38.86
C ALA A 486 -31.00 26.98 -40.12
N LEU A 487 -30.65 28.10 -40.75
CA LEU A 487 -31.24 28.56 -41.99
C LEU A 487 -31.06 27.54 -43.13
N ASP A 488 -29.86 27.00 -43.32
CA ASP A 488 -29.58 25.95 -44.32
C ASP A 488 -30.36 24.65 -44.04
N ARG A 489 -30.45 24.22 -42.78
CA ARG A 489 -31.23 23.03 -42.39
C ARG A 489 -32.73 23.22 -42.66
N HIS A 490 -33.32 24.32 -42.18
CA HIS A 490 -34.74 24.60 -42.36
C HIS A 490 -35.09 24.82 -43.84
N HIS A 491 -34.23 25.48 -44.60
CA HIS A 491 -34.40 25.67 -46.03
C HIS A 491 -34.45 24.33 -46.77
N ARG A 492 -33.49 23.43 -46.52
CA ARG A 492 -33.49 22.08 -47.11
C ARG A 492 -34.73 21.28 -46.73
N GLN A 493 -35.20 21.41 -45.49
CA GLN A 493 -36.42 20.76 -45.02
C GLN A 493 -37.66 21.26 -45.78
N LEU A 494 -37.84 22.57 -45.91
CA LEU A 494 -38.98 23.13 -46.64
C LEU A 494 -38.96 22.75 -48.13
N VAL A 495 -37.79 22.78 -48.78
CA VAL A 495 -37.65 22.35 -50.20
C VAL A 495 -38.02 20.88 -50.38
N LYS A 496 -37.68 20.04 -49.41
CA LYS A 496 -37.99 18.60 -49.36
C LYS A 496 -39.47 18.33 -49.09
N GLU A 497 -40.07 19.05 -48.16
CA GLU A 497 -41.52 18.99 -47.87
C GLU A 497 -42.35 19.46 -49.07
N TRP A 498 -41.93 20.55 -49.73
CA TRP A 498 -42.53 21.06 -50.96
C TRP A 498 -42.55 20.02 -52.07
N LYS A 499 -41.41 19.34 -52.26
CA LYS A 499 -41.26 18.24 -53.21
C LYS A 499 -42.22 17.08 -52.88
N SER A 500 -42.41 16.73 -51.61
CA SER A 500 -43.23 15.59 -51.12
C SER A 500 -44.73 15.62 -51.45
N LEU A 501 -45.30 16.79 -51.74
CA LEU A 501 -46.75 16.93 -51.96
C LEU A 501 -47.21 16.54 -53.38
N GLY A 502 -46.31 16.41 -54.37
CA GLY A 502 -46.64 15.99 -55.75
C GLY A 502 -47.62 16.92 -56.50
N ASP A 503 -47.95 16.65 -57.77
CA ASP A 503 -48.63 17.65 -58.63
C ASP A 503 -50.17 17.77 -58.46
N ALA A 504 -50.81 16.88 -57.69
CA ALA A 504 -52.27 16.73 -57.66
C ALA A 504 -53.09 17.91 -57.08
N ALA A 505 -52.43 18.98 -56.61
CA ALA A 505 -53.07 20.20 -56.10
C ALA A 505 -52.24 21.47 -56.42
N ALA A 506 -51.34 21.44 -57.41
CA ALA A 506 -50.45 22.57 -57.71
C ALA A 506 -51.17 23.67 -58.51
N ASN A 507 -51.27 24.88 -57.96
CA ASN A 507 -51.51 26.08 -58.76
C ASN A 507 -50.16 26.69 -59.20
N ARG A 508 -50.07 27.17 -60.45
CA ARG A 508 -48.83 27.68 -61.08
C ARG A 508 -48.21 28.84 -60.31
N GLU A 509 -49.03 29.65 -59.65
CA GLU A 509 -48.64 30.82 -58.87
C GLU A 509 -47.83 30.46 -57.61
N GLN A 510 -48.29 29.51 -56.81
CA GLN A 510 -47.62 29.06 -55.57
C GLN A 510 -46.21 28.51 -55.87
N SER A 511 -46.05 27.81 -56.99
CA SER A 511 -44.76 27.25 -57.42
C SER A 511 -43.74 28.31 -57.83
N VAL A 512 -44.17 29.47 -58.33
CA VAL A 512 -43.27 30.58 -58.66
C VAL A 512 -42.85 31.29 -57.37
N ARG A 513 -43.81 31.57 -56.48
CA ARG A 513 -43.56 32.18 -55.15
C ARG A 513 -42.51 31.41 -54.37
N PHE A 514 -42.71 30.10 -54.17
CA PHE A 514 -41.80 29.24 -53.40
C PHE A 514 -40.36 29.25 -53.97
N ARG A 515 -40.20 29.19 -55.30
CA ARG A 515 -38.88 29.20 -55.96
C ARG A 515 -38.14 30.52 -55.74
N SER A 516 -38.80 31.65 -55.99
CA SER A 516 -38.17 32.97 -55.83
C SER A 516 -37.68 33.23 -54.39
N THR A 517 -38.44 32.77 -53.39
CA THR A 517 -38.07 32.89 -51.98
C THR A 517 -36.92 31.94 -51.61
N SER A 518 -36.90 30.74 -52.19
CA SER A 518 -35.79 29.79 -52.04
C SER A 518 -34.47 30.35 -52.60
N ASP A 519 -34.50 31.03 -53.74
CA ASP A 519 -33.32 31.61 -54.37
C ASP A 519 -32.69 32.71 -53.51
N ARG A 520 -33.51 33.55 -52.86
CA ARG A 520 -33.03 34.56 -51.90
C ARG A 520 -32.32 33.97 -50.68
N ILE A 521 -32.81 32.84 -50.16
CA ILE A 521 -32.14 32.14 -49.05
C ILE A 521 -30.81 31.55 -49.51
N HIS A 522 -30.74 31.03 -50.75
CA HIS A 522 -29.49 30.53 -51.32
C HIS A 522 -28.41 31.60 -51.44
N GLU A 523 -28.76 32.80 -51.90
CA GLU A 523 -27.84 33.93 -52.03
C GLU A 523 -27.27 34.34 -50.66
N ARG A 524 -28.11 34.40 -49.62
CA ARG A 524 -27.68 34.70 -48.25
C ARG A 524 -26.71 33.66 -47.67
N LEU A 525 -26.92 32.37 -47.98
CA LEU A 525 -26.08 31.28 -47.47
C LEU A 525 -24.74 31.13 -48.21
N ALA A 526 -24.54 31.79 -49.35
CA ALA A 526 -23.34 31.67 -50.17
C ALA A 526 -22.01 31.96 -49.43
N PRO A 527 -21.83 33.08 -48.70
CA PRO A 527 -20.56 33.37 -48.02
C PRO A 527 -20.22 32.35 -46.92
N TRP A 528 -21.21 31.94 -46.12
CA TRP A 528 -21.02 30.91 -45.08
C TRP A 528 -20.66 29.54 -45.69
N ARG A 529 -21.28 29.17 -46.82
CA ARG A 529 -20.91 27.94 -47.54
C ARG A 529 -19.49 27.99 -48.10
N ASN A 530 -19.03 29.16 -48.54
CA ASN A 530 -17.63 29.36 -48.98
C ASN A 530 -16.66 29.19 -47.81
N GLN A 531 -16.95 29.79 -46.65
CA GLN A 531 -16.13 29.62 -45.43
C GLN A 531 -16.03 28.15 -45.00
N LEU A 532 -17.15 27.41 -45.00
CA LEU A 532 -17.13 25.96 -44.71
C LEU A 532 -16.32 25.16 -45.73
N SER A 533 -16.22 25.64 -46.97
CA SER A 533 -15.38 25.01 -48.00
C SER A 533 -13.90 25.25 -47.73
N GLU A 534 -13.53 26.47 -47.34
CA GLU A 534 -12.16 26.82 -46.96
C GLU A 534 -11.69 26.05 -45.72
N GLU A 535 -12.53 25.96 -44.67
CA GLU A 535 -12.22 25.19 -43.46
C GLU A 535 -11.98 23.70 -43.77
N ARG A 536 -12.77 23.11 -44.69
CA ARG A 536 -12.56 21.74 -45.16
C ARG A 536 -11.22 21.60 -45.88
N GLU A 537 -10.85 22.56 -46.71
CA GLU A 537 -9.59 22.56 -47.45
C GLU A 537 -8.38 22.69 -46.50
N THR A 538 -8.45 23.56 -45.49
CA THR A 538 -7.44 23.65 -44.43
C THR A 538 -7.30 22.35 -43.64
N ASN A 539 -8.42 21.71 -43.27
CA ASN A 539 -8.40 20.41 -42.62
C ASN A 539 -7.78 19.32 -43.49
N LEU A 540 -8.00 19.37 -44.81
CA LEU A 540 -7.38 18.44 -45.74
C LEU A 540 -5.86 18.62 -45.81
N GLN A 541 -5.38 19.86 -45.94
CA GLN A 541 -3.95 20.18 -45.91
C GLN A 541 -3.29 19.70 -44.61
N ALA A 542 -3.95 19.88 -43.46
CA ALA A 542 -3.45 19.41 -42.18
C ALA A 542 -3.37 17.86 -42.10
N ARG A 543 -4.34 17.15 -42.70
CA ARG A 543 -4.28 15.68 -42.83
C ARG A 543 -3.17 15.22 -43.77
N GLU A 544 -2.96 15.91 -44.88
CA GLU A 544 -1.86 15.62 -45.82
C GLU A 544 -0.49 15.81 -45.15
N ALA A 545 -0.30 16.94 -44.45
CA ALA A 545 0.93 17.23 -43.71
C ALA A 545 1.20 16.21 -42.58
N LEU A 546 0.15 15.74 -41.89
CA LEU A 546 0.27 14.66 -40.89
C LEU A 546 0.77 13.36 -41.55
N CYS A 547 0.24 13.00 -42.72
CA CYS A 547 0.72 11.84 -43.47
C CYS A 547 2.20 12.00 -43.86
N ASP A 548 2.60 13.17 -44.37
CA ASP A 548 3.99 13.44 -44.77
C ASP A 548 4.98 13.28 -43.59
N GLN A 549 4.62 13.81 -42.41
CA GLN A 549 5.45 13.69 -41.21
C GLN A 549 5.65 12.23 -40.77
N LEU A 550 4.58 11.43 -40.81
CA LEU A 550 4.65 10.03 -40.40
C LEU A 550 5.37 9.17 -41.43
N GLU A 551 5.22 9.45 -42.73
CA GLU A 551 5.96 8.78 -43.79
C GLU A 551 7.47 9.07 -43.69
N SER A 552 7.85 10.32 -43.37
CA SER A 552 9.25 10.69 -43.13
C SER A 552 9.86 9.89 -41.97
N LEU A 553 9.12 9.71 -40.86
CA LEU A 553 9.54 8.88 -39.74
C LEU A 553 9.71 7.41 -40.16
N LEU A 554 8.79 6.88 -40.97
CA LEU A 554 8.82 5.49 -41.42
C LEU A 554 9.92 5.21 -42.45
N ALA A 555 10.33 6.22 -43.22
CA ALA A 555 11.42 6.09 -44.19
C ALA A 555 12.79 5.92 -43.52
N GLN A 556 12.99 6.54 -42.35
CA GLN A 556 14.25 6.49 -41.60
C GLN A 556 13.99 6.34 -40.10
N PRO A 557 13.54 5.16 -39.63
CA PRO A 557 13.31 4.93 -38.22
C PRO A 557 14.65 4.85 -37.48
N ALA A 558 14.79 5.57 -36.36
CA ALA A 558 15.98 5.46 -35.51
C ALA A 558 16.21 4.02 -35.05
N GLU A 559 17.47 3.57 -34.98
CA GLU A 559 17.85 2.19 -34.64
C GLU A 559 17.46 1.81 -33.21
N ASP A 560 17.47 2.77 -32.29
CA ASP A 560 17.15 2.63 -30.87
C ASP A 560 15.77 3.21 -30.52
N ALA A 561 14.91 3.43 -31.51
CA ALA A 561 13.59 4.01 -31.31
C ALA A 561 12.78 3.20 -30.28
N ASP A 562 12.46 3.84 -29.16
CA ASP A 562 11.66 3.23 -28.09
C ASP A 562 10.24 2.93 -28.60
N PRO A 563 9.77 1.66 -28.52
CA PRO A 563 8.40 1.30 -28.85
C PRO A 563 7.33 2.14 -28.13
N ASP A 564 7.57 2.61 -26.89
CA ASP A 564 6.64 3.47 -26.16
C ASP A 564 6.53 4.87 -26.79
N VAL A 565 7.64 5.45 -27.25
CA VAL A 565 7.65 6.73 -27.97
C VAL A 565 6.90 6.59 -29.30
N LEU A 566 7.15 5.51 -30.04
CA LEU A 566 6.43 5.22 -31.28
C LEU A 566 4.91 5.03 -31.05
N ARG A 567 4.52 4.38 -29.94
CA ARG A 567 3.11 4.28 -29.51
C ARG A 567 2.50 5.65 -29.24
N GLN A 568 3.22 6.55 -28.57
CA GLN A 568 2.74 7.92 -28.32
C GLN A 568 2.55 8.70 -29.62
N ILE A 569 3.49 8.58 -30.57
CA ILE A 569 3.39 9.21 -31.90
C ILE A 569 2.14 8.72 -32.63
N ARG A 570 1.93 7.40 -32.69
CA ARG A 570 0.72 6.79 -33.27
C ARG A 570 -0.56 7.30 -32.62
N ASP A 571 -0.57 7.41 -31.29
CA ASP A 571 -1.75 7.82 -30.55
C ASP A 571 -2.06 9.31 -30.76
N LYS A 572 -1.04 10.18 -30.78
CA LYS A 572 -1.19 11.60 -31.14
C LYS A 572 -1.68 11.78 -32.57
N ALA A 573 -1.13 11.04 -33.52
CA ALA A 573 -1.56 11.05 -34.92
C ALA A 573 -3.06 10.68 -35.06
N ARG A 574 -3.55 9.68 -34.30
CA ARG A 574 -4.98 9.34 -34.29
C ARG A 574 -5.86 10.47 -33.75
N HIS A 575 -5.40 11.22 -32.76
CA HIS A 575 -6.14 12.36 -32.22
C HIS A 575 -6.17 13.52 -33.22
N GLN A 576 -5.02 13.88 -33.80
CA GLN A 576 -4.91 14.92 -34.83
C GLN A 576 -5.78 14.60 -36.05
N TRP A 577 -5.79 13.33 -36.49
CA TRP A 577 -6.65 12.88 -37.58
C TRP A 577 -8.15 13.11 -37.32
N ARG A 578 -8.61 12.84 -36.07
CA ARG A 578 -10.00 13.10 -35.67
C ARG A 578 -10.31 14.58 -35.57
N HIS A 579 -9.34 15.38 -35.12
CA HIS A 579 -9.48 16.82 -34.97
C HIS A 579 -9.66 17.55 -36.30
N TYR A 580 -8.87 17.19 -37.33
CA TYR A 580 -8.97 17.77 -38.66
C TYR A 580 -10.14 17.18 -39.44
N SER A 581 -11.38 17.53 -39.08
CA SER A 581 -12.61 17.06 -39.69
C SER A 581 -13.68 18.16 -39.63
N PRO A 582 -14.53 18.35 -40.65
CA PRO A 582 -14.65 17.58 -41.90
C PRO A 582 -13.65 18.02 -43.00
N VAL A 583 -13.51 17.20 -44.04
CA VAL A 583 -12.68 17.46 -45.25
C VAL A 583 -13.53 17.33 -46.52
N PRO A 584 -13.07 17.77 -47.71
CA PRO A 584 -13.81 17.66 -48.97
C PRO A 584 -14.08 16.19 -49.31
N ARG A 585 -15.33 15.88 -49.68
CA ARG A 585 -15.81 14.51 -49.88
C ARG A 585 -15.00 13.74 -50.93
N GLU A 586 -14.64 14.42 -52.03
CA GLU A 586 -13.89 13.85 -53.15
C GLU A 586 -12.49 13.35 -52.75
N ARG A 587 -11.83 14.03 -51.81
CA ARG A 587 -10.45 13.71 -51.38
C ARG A 587 -10.38 12.94 -50.05
N SER A 588 -11.50 12.85 -49.32
CA SER A 588 -11.58 12.18 -48.01
C SER A 588 -11.16 10.71 -48.05
N GLU A 589 -11.52 9.98 -49.10
CA GLU A 589 -11.21 8.55 -49.20
C GLU A 589 -9.73 8.31 -49.50
N ALA A 590 -9.15 9.05 -50.45
CA ALA A 590 -7.76 8.92 -50.84
C ALA A 590 -6.81 9.20 -49.66
N VAL A 591 -6.99 10.32 -48.97
CA VAL A 591 -6.16 10.65 -47.79
C VAL A 591 -6.39 9.65 -46.65
N GLY A 592 -7.62 9.14 -46.49
CA GLY A 592 -7.95 8.12 -45.49
C GLY A 592 -7.27 6.78 -45.72
N ARG A 593 -7.19 6.31 -46.97
CA ARG A 593 -6.42 5.10 -47.32
C ARG A 593 -4.93 5.28 -47.03
N ARG A 594 -4.36 6.44 -47.41
CA ARG A 594 -2.95 6.79 -47.14
C ARG A 594 -2.62 6.71 -45.64
N PHE A 595 -3.41 7.36 -44.79
CA PHE A 595 -3.24 7.31 -43.34
C PHE A 595 -3.43 5.89 -42.76
N GLY A 596 -4.34 5.10 -43.33
CA GLY A 596 -4.52 3.69 -42.99
C GLY A 596 -3.23 2.89 -43.16
N THR A 597 -2.58 3.00 -44.33
CA THR A 597 -1.30 2.33 -44.63
C THR A 597 -0.20 2.74 -43.66
N ILE A 598 -0.03 4.04 -43.43
CA ILE A 598 0.94 4.59 -42.47
C ILE A 598 0.74 3.98 -41.08
N ARG A 599 -0.51 3.91 -40.61
CA ARG A 599 -0.82 3.34 -39.29
C ARG A 599 -0.42 1.88 -39.19
N HIS A 600 -0.61 1.09 -40.26
CA HIS A 600 -0.20 -0.31 -40.29
C HIS A 600 1.33 -0.46 -40.27
N GLN A 601 2.05 0.33 -41.05
CA GLN A 601 3.53 0.33 -41.06
C GLN A 601 4.11 0.76 -39.71
N LEU A 602 3.56 1.81 -39.10
CA LEU A 602 3.96 2.27 -37.78
C LEU A 602 3.70 1.21 -36.69
N GLN A 603 2.59 0.48 -36.80
CA GLN A 603 2.31 -0.64 -35.90
C GLN A 603 3.33 -1.77 -36.07
N ALA A 604 3.66 -2.16 -37.30
CA ALA A 604 4.65 -3.19 -37.57
C ALA A 604 6.05 -2.82 -37.01
N LEU A 605 6.46 -1.56 -37.15
CA LEU A 605 7.72 -1.06 -36.57
C LEU A 605 7.71 -1.15 -35.02
N ILE A 606 6.60 -0.77 -34.38
CA ILE A 606 6.44 -0.89 -32.92
C ILE A 606 6.60 -2.35 -32.48
N ASP A 607 5.97 -3.27 -33.19
CA ASP A 607 5.98 -4.69 -32.84
C ASP A 607 7.38 -5.29 -33.03
N GLN A 608 8.05 -5.01 -34.15
CA GLN A 608 9.43 -5.44 -34.41
C GLN A 608 10.43 -4.97 -33.33
N ARG A 609 10.31 -3.70 -32.90
CA ARG A 609 11.17 -3.14 -31.84
C ARG A 609 10.88 -3.79 -30.49
N ALA A 610 9.60 -4.02 -30.17
CA ALA A 610 9.20 -4.70 -28.95
C ALA A 610 9.72 -6.15 -28.91
N ASP A 611 9.68 -6.88 -30.03
CA ASP A 611 10.19 -8.25 -30.13
C ASP A 611 11.72 -8.32 -29.96
N THR A 612 12.45 -7.34 -30.47
CA THR A 612 13.91 -7.21 -30.26
C THR A 612 14.24 -7.05 -28.78
N ILE A 613 13.49 -6.19 -28.07
CA ILE A 613 13.60 -6.01 -26.62
C ILE A 613 13.23 -7.30 -25.87
N ALA A 614 12.19 -8.02 -26.31
CA ALA A 614 11.80 -9.30 -25.74
C ALA A 614 12.95 -10.31 -25.81
N ALA A 615 13.64 -10.41 -26.96
CA ALA A 615 14.79 -11.27 -27.15
C ALA A 615 15.96 -10.91 -26.20
N GLN A 616 16.29 -9.62 -26.09
CA GLN A 616 17.32 -9.14 -25.15
C GLN A 616 16.96 -9.46 -23.69
N LYS A 617 15.68 -9.31 -23.30
CA LYS A 617 15.21 -9.68 -21.96
C LYS A 617 15.30 -11.18 -21.69
N ARG A 618 15.00 -12.04 -22.68
CA ARG A 618 15.19 -13.50 -22.55
C ARG A 618 16.66 -13.86 -22.34
N GLU A 619 17.56 -13.19 -23.04
CA GLU A 619 19.00 -13.38 -22.88
C GLU A 619 19.48 -12.99 -21.46
N LEU A 620 19.00 -11.86 -20.92
CA LEU A 620 19.30 -11.49 -19.53
C LEU A 620 18.82 -12.53 -18.51
N ILE A 621 17.64 -13.12 -18.72
CA ILE A 621 17.13 -14.21 -17.87
C ILE A 621 18.07 -15.42 -17.92
N SER A 622 18.51 -15.81 -19.12
CA SER A 622 19.47 -16.90 -19.32
C SER A 622 20.78 -16.64 -18.55
N GLN A 623 21.30 -15.42 -18.61
CA GLN A 623 22.52 -15.03 -17.91
C GLN A 623 22.37 -15.07 -16.38
N VAL A 624 21.24 -14.61 -15.82
CA VAL A 624 20.99 -14.74 -14.37
C VAL A 624 20.87 -16.21 -13.97
N SER A 625 20.19 -17.03 -14.76
CA SER A 625 20.08 -18.48 -14.52
C SER A 625 21.45 -19.16 -14.54
N ALA A 626 22.33 -18.79 -15.48
CA ALA A 626 23.70 -19.31 -15.56
C ALA A 626 24.52 -18.93 -14.33
N LEU A 627 24.45 -17.67 -13.88
CA LEU A 627 25.09 -17.21 -12.64
C LEU A 627 24.58 -17.98 -11.42
N ARG A 628 23.29 -18.31 -11.35
CA ARG A 628 22.74 -19.12 -10.26
C ARG A 628 23.38 -20.51 -10.18
N SER A 629 23.58 -21.17 -11.33
CA SER A 629 24.20 -22.50 -11.41
C SER A 629 25.73 -22.51 -11.34
N ASP A 630 26.39 -21.36 -11.51
CA ASP A 630 27.85 -21.29 -11.52
C ASP A 630 28.43 -21.35 -10.10
N GLU A 631 28.71 -22.56 -9.62
CA GLU A 631 29.36 -22.77 -8.32
C GLU A 631 30.86 -22.45 -8.32
N SER A 632 31.48 -22.25 -9.49
CA SER A 632 32.90 -21.91 -9.59
C SER A 632 33.21 -20.48 -9.13
N GLN A 633 32.21 -19.59 -9.20
CA GLN A 633 32.35 -18.19 -8.82
C GLN A 633 31.86 -17.90 -7.38
N PRO A 634 32.58 -17.05 -6.62
CA PRO A 634 32.13 -16.59 -5.31
C PRO A 634 30.73 -15.95 -5.38
N LEU A 635 29.86 -16.29 -4.42
CA LEU A 635 28.49 -15.79 -4.36
C LEU A 635 28.42 -14.24 -4.40
N ALA A 636 29.39 -13.55 -3.80
CA ALA A 636 29.47 -12.09 -3.84
C ALA A 636 29.66 -11.53 -5.27
N GLN A 637 30.48 -12.19 -6.10
CA GLN A 637 30.71 -11.79 -7.49
C GLN A 637 29.48 -12.06 -8.34
N ARG A 638 28.84 -13.22 -8.17
CA ARG A 638 27.58 -13.57 -8.85
C ARG A 638 26.45 -12.58 -8.55
N ILE A 639 26.33 -12.15 -7.29
CA ILE A 639 25.39 -11.12 -6.86
C ILE A 639 25.69 -9.77 -7.51
N HIS A 640 26.96 -9.40 -7.64
CA HIS A 640 27.37 -8.16 -8.31
C HIS A 640 27.00 -8.18 -9.80
N LEU A 641 27.31 -9.26 -10.51
CA LEU A 641 26.96 -9.43 -11.93
C LEU A 641 25.42 -9.41 -12.12
N THR A 642 24.67 -10.07 -11.24
CA THR A 642 23.20 -10.04 -11.28
C THR A 642 22.63 -8.63 -11.12
N LYS A 643 23.23 -7.78 -10.28
CA LYS A 643 22.83 -6.37 -10.16
C LYS A 643 23.10 -5.57 -11.44
N GLN A 644 24.18 -5.87 -12.16
CA GLN A 644 24.46 -5.25 -13.47
C GLN A 644 23.40 -5.68 -14.50
N LEU A 645 23.01 -6.96 -14.51
CA LEU A 645 21.93 -7.45 -15.36
C LEU A 645 20.58 -6.80 -15.02
N GLN A 646 20.30 -6.52 -13.74
CA GLN A 646 19.12 -5.74 -13.33
C GLN A 646 19.15 -4.29 -13.83
N GLN A 647 20.33 -3.66 -13.92
CA GLN A 647 20.46 -2.33 -14.51
C GLN A 647 20.23 -2.36 -16.01
N GLN A 648 20.82 -3.34 -16.71
CA GLN A 648 20.59 -3.54 -18.15
C GLN A 648 19.11 -3.79 -18.44
N TRP A 649 18.43 -4.64 -17.65
CA TRP A 649 16.98 -4.87 -17.76
C TRP A 649 16.16 -3.58 -17.71
N ARG A 650 16.52 -2.64 -16.81
CA ARG A 650 15.83 -1.36 -16.66
C ARG A 650 16.10 -0.39 -17.81
N ALA A 651 17.27 -0.49 -18.43
CA ALA A 651 17.64 0.33 -19.59
C ALA A 651 16.91 -0.14 -20.86
N LEU A 652 16.55 -1.43 -20.93
CA LEU A 652 15.71 -1.96 -22.00
C LEU A 652 14.29 -1.40 -21.91
N GLY A 653 13.70 -1.08 -23.07
CA GLY A 653 12.31 -0.65 -23.17
C GLY A 653 11.31 -1.76 -22.83
N ARG A 654 10.04 -1.57 -23.23
CA ARG A 654 8.99 -2.57 -23.00
C ARG A 654 8.89 -3.57 -24.15
N ALA A 655 8.83 -4.86 -23.82
CA ALA A 655 8.48 -5.94 -24.71
C ALA A 655 6.96 -5.89 -25.06
N PRO A 656 6.45 -6.77 -25.94
CA PRO A 656 5.03 -6.84 -26.24
C PRO A 656 4.19 -7.05 -24.97
N LYS A 657 3.00 -6.43 -24.92
CA LYS A 657 2.14 -6.41 -23.71
C LYS A 657 1.82 -7.81 -23.15
N GLY A 658 1.75 -8.84 -24.00
CA GLY A 658 1.47 -10.21 -23.59
C GLY A 658 2.67 -10.94 -22.96
N GLU A 659 3.89 -10.54 -23.30
CA GLU A 659 5.12 -11.24 -22.87
C GLU A 659 5.86 -10.51 -21.75
N GLU A 660 5.76 -9.19 -21.66
CA GLU A 660 6.49 -8.37 -20.68
C GLU A 660 6.29 -8.87 -19.24
N GLN A 661 5.04 -9.20 -18.86
CA GLN A 661 4.74 -9.66 -17.52
C GLN A 661 5.39 -11.02 -17.22
N THR A 662 5.39 -11.93 -18.20
CA THR A 662 5.98 -13.26 -18.08
C THR A 662 7.49 -13.15 -17.97
N LEU A 663 8.12 -12.36 -18.85
CA LEU A 663 9.56 -12.09 -18.82
C LEU A 663 9.97 -11.47 -17.48
N TRP A 664 9.23 -10.48 -16.98
CA TRP A 664 9.51 -9.87 -15.68
C TRP A 664 9.41 -10.86 -14.52
N LYS A 665 8.36 -11.68 -14.49
CA LYS A 665 8.19 -12.71 -13.44
C LYS A 665 9.36 -13.70 -13.44
N SER A 666 9.76 -14.19 -14.62
CA SER A 666 10.90 -15.12 -14.76
C SER A 666 12.22 -14.47 -14.35
N PHE A 667 12.51 -13.25 -14.83
CA PHE A 667 13.73 -12.54 -14.46
C PHE A 667 13.82 -12.27 -12.96
N ARG A 668 12.71 -11.81 -12.37
CA ARG A 668 12.62 -11.57 -10.93
C ARG A 668 12.80 -12.86 -10.14
N HIS A 669 12.16 -13.95 -10.55
CA HIS A 669 12.30 -15.24 -9.89
C HIS A 669 13.76 -15.68 -9.85
N GLU A 670 14.46 -15.62 -10.98
CA GLU A 670 15.88 -15.99 -11.05
C GLU A 670 16.77 -15.08 -10.17
N CYS A 671 16.50 -13.77 -10.14
CA CYS A 671 17.19 -12.86 -9.22
C CYS A 671 16.92 -13.20 -7.75
N ASP A 672 15.66 -13.39 -7.38
CA ASP A 672 15.20 -13.64 -6.01
C ASP A 672 15.84 -14.93 -5.46
N GLN A 673 15.99 -15.97 -6.28
CA GLN A 673 16.68 -17.21 -5.91
C GLN A 673 18.15 -16.97 -5.51
N LEU A 674 18.90 -16.18 -6.30
CA LEU A 674 20.29 -15.90 -5.99
C LEU A 674 20.43 -15.01 -4.73
N PHE A 675 19.54 -14.04 -4.55
CA PHE A 675 19.52 -13.23 -3.33
C PHE A 675 19.12 -14.05 -2.10
N ALA A 676 18.22 -15.02 -2.24
CA ALA A 676 17.87 -15.95 -1.17
C ALA A 676 19.07 -16.81 -0.75
N GLN A 677 19.90 -17.28 -1.70
CA GLN A 677 21.16 -17.98 -1.38
C GLN A 677 22.12 -17.10 -0.56
N ARG A 678 22.25 -15.82 -0.92
CA ARG A 678 23.06 -14.85 -0.16
C ARG A 678 22.54 -14.67 1.26
N ASP A 679 21.23 -14.53 1.42
CA ASP A 679 20.62 -14.28 2.72
C ASP A 679 20.68 -15.53 3.61
N ALA A 680 20.50 -16.73 3.04
CA ALA A 680 20.73 -17.99 3.73
C ALA A 680 22.18 -18.11 4.24
N HIS A 681 23.18 -17.84 3.38
CA HIS A 681 24.59 -17.88 3.76
C HIS A 681 24.92 -16.87 4.87
N LYS A 682 24.35 -15.65 4.81
CA LYS A 682 24.52 -14.65 5.88
C LYS A 682 23.88 -15.09 7.20
N ASN A 683 22.67 -15.63 7.15
CA ASN A 683 21.96 -16.09 8.34
C ASN A 683 22.68 -17.26 9.00
N GLU A 684 23.22 -18.20 8.21
CA GLU A 684 24.02 -19.31 8.72
C GLU A 684 25.30 -18.82 9.41
N GLN A 685 26.02 -17.86 8.79
CA GLN A 685 27.20 -17.25 9.42
C GLN A 685 26.85 -16.53 10.72
N ALA A 686 25.75 -15.78 10.75
CA ALA A 686 25.29 -15.08 11.95
C ALA A 686 24.88 -16.07 13.06
N ALA A 687 24.20 -17.17 12.71
CA ALA A 687 23.81 -18.21 13.66
C ALA A 687 25.04 -18.89 14.29
N ARG A 688 26.05 -19.25 13.49
CA ARG A 688 27.32 -19.82 13.99
C ARG A 688 28.04 -18.85 14.94
N GLN A 689 28.10 -17.57 14.58
CA GLN A 689 28.71 -16.53 15.44
C GLN A 689 27.95 -16.33 16.75
N GLN A 690 26.61 -16.35 16.71
CA GLN A 690 25.78 -16.23 17.90
C GLN A 690 25.96 -17.43 18.83
N GLN A 691 25.97 -18.64 18.27
CA GLN A 691 26.22 -19.88 19.04
C GLN A 691 27.57 -19.82 19.76
N GLN A 692 28.64 -19.43 19.06
CA GLN A 692 29.98 -19.28 19.64
C GLN A 692 30.01 -18.25 20.79
N LEU A 693 29.26 -17.14 20.67
CA LEU A 693 29.13 -16.15 21.75
C LEU A 693 28.36 -16.69 22.95
N ASP A 694 27.32 -17.49 22.73
CA ASP A 694 26.50 -18.04 23.80
C ASP A 694 27.24 -19.17 24.55
N GLU A 695 28.04 -19.98 23.85
CA GLU A 695 28.97 -20.94 24.44
C GLU A 695 30.03 -20.25 25.32
N MET A 696 30.61 -19.14 24.83
CA MET A 696 31.56 -18.33 25.62
C MET A 696 30.90 -17.70 26.85
N GLN A 697 29.68 -17.18 26.71
CA GLN A 697 28.93 -16.60 27.83
C GLN A 697 28.66 -17.64 28.92
N THR A 698 28.25 -18.85 28.52
CA THR A 698 28.01 -19.97 29.44
C THR A 698 29.30 -20.32 30.21
N LEU A 699 30.44 -20.38 29.52
CA LEU A 699 31.74 -20.63 30.15
C LEU A 699 32.13 -19.53 31.15
N ILE A 700 31.89 -18.26 30.82
CA ILE A 700 32.13 -17.12 31.73
C ILE A 700 31.26 -17.25 32.99
N ASP A 701 29.99 -17.58 32.83
CA ASP A 701 29.06 -17.70 33.96
C ASP A 701 29.38 -18.94 34.83
N GLU A 702 29.77 -20.07 34.23
CA GLU A 702 30.31 -21.24 34.95
C GLU A 702 31.52 -20.82 35.81
N MET A 703 32.49 -20.13 35.21
CA MET A 703 33.72 -19.73 35.90
C MET A 703 33.49 -18.65 36.97
N ASP A 704 32.52 -17.75 36.78
CA ASP A 704 32.12 -16.74 37.76
C ASP A 704 31.43 -17.40 38.98
N SER A 705 30.62 -18.42 38.74
CA SER A 705 29.93 -19.16 39.82
C SER A 705 30.83 -20.08 40.63
N TRP A 706 31.92 -20.57 40.04
CA TRP A 706 32.91 -21.40 40.72
C TRP A 706 33.85 -20.53 41.57
N GLN A 707 34.04 -20.90 42.83
CA GLN A 707 35.00 -20.25 43.73
C GLN A 707 35.89 -21.34 44.36
N PRO A 708 37.23 -21.25 44.21
CA PRO A 708 38.14 -22.25 44.76
C PRO A 708 38.13 -22.19 46.29
N ILE A 709 38.18 -23.37 46.91
CA ILE A 709 38.21 -23.59 48.36
C ILE A 709 39.54 -24.25 48.76
N GLU A 710 40.20 -24.96 47.84
CA GLU A 710 41.50 -25.59 48.06
C GLU A 710 42.54 -25.11 47.02
N ALA A 711 43.83 -25.09 47.40
CA ALA A 711 44.91 -24.73 46.48
C ALA A 711 45.06 -25.72 45.30
N SER A 712 44.68 -26.99 45.52
CA SER A 712 44.71 -28.08 44.52
C SER A 712 43.81 -27.81 43.30
N GLU A 713 42.81 -26.94 43.44
CA GLU A 713 41.86 -26.62 42.37
C GLU A 713 42.42 -25.69 41.28
N ALA A 714 43.71 -25.33 41.33
CA ALA A 714 44.38 -24.56 40.28
C ALA A 714 44.22 -25.20 38.89
N ALA A 715 44.27 -26.53 38.81
CA ALA A 715 44.05 -27.28 37.56
C ALA A 715 42.63 -27.10 36.99
N THR A 716 41.63 -26.75 37.81
CA THR A 716 40.27 -26.43 37.34
C THR A 716 40.23 -25.09 36.62
N LEU A 717 40.96 -24.08 37.11
CA LEU A 717 41.08 -22.79 36.44
C LEU A 717 41.78 -22.93 35.08
N ASP A 718 42.83 -23.74 35.00
CA ASP A 718 43.54 -23.98 33.73
C ASP A 718 42.64 -24.63 32.67
N ARG A 719 41.79 -25.59 33.07
CA ARG A 719 40.78 -26.18 32.18
C ARG A 719 39.75 -25.16 31.68
N PHE A 720 39.32 -24.21 32.50
CA PHE A 720 38.44 -23.12 32.05
C PHE A 720 39.12 -22.23 31.00
N ILE A 721 40.40 -21.89 31.21
CA ILE A 721 41.18 -21.08 30.27
C ILE A 721 41.37 -21.82 28.94
N GLU A 722 41.65 -23.13 28.99
CA GLU A 722 41.80 -23.95 27.78
C GLU A 722 40.50 -24.02 26.97
N ARG A 723 39.36 -24.28 27.63
CA ARG A 723 38.03 -24.26 26.98
C ARG A 723 37.72 -22.90 26.35
N ALA A 724 38.11 -21.80 27.00
CA ALA A 724 37.93 -20.46 26.47
C ALA A 724 38.75 -20.24 25.19
N SER A 725 39.99 -20.72 25.14
CA SER A 725 40.87 -20.59 23.98
C SER A 725 40.36 -21.30 22.73
N GLN A 726 39.64 -22.42 22.91
CA GLN A 726 39.03 -23.18 21.81
C GLN A 726 37.85 -22.44 21.15
N LEU A 727 37.23 -21.52 21.89
CA LEU A 727 36.13 -20.68 21.40
C LEU A 727 36.64 -19.38 20.75
N GLU A 728 37.95 -19.14 20.66
CA GLU A 728 38.53 -17.97 19.99
C GLU A 728 38.93 -18.30 18.53
N PRO A 729 38.86 -17.33 17.59
CA PRO A 729 38.51 -15.93 17.79
C PRO A 729 36.99 -15.67 17.79
N LEU A 730 36.55 -14.80 18.71
CA LEU A 730 35.17 -14.32 18.76
C LEU A 730 34.91 -13.21 17.71
N PRO A 731 33.67 -13.03 17.25
CA PRO A 731 33.31 -11.92 16.38
C PRO A 731 33.60 -10.58 17.07
N ARG A 732 34.28 -9.66 16.38
CA ARG A 732 34.67 -8.33 16.92
C ARG A 732 33.44 -7.45 17.11
N ASN A 733 32.92 -7.38 18.33
CA ASN A 733 31.82 -6.50 18.71
C ASN A 733 31.95 -6.09 20.19
N ARG A 734 31.18 -5.10 20.64
CA ARG A 734 31.23 -4.64 22.04
C ARG A 734 30.91 -5.75 23.06
N ARG A 735 30.11 -6.74 22.66
CA ARG A 735 29.73 -7.88 23.52
C ARG A 735 30.94 -8.79 23.76
N SER A 736 31.67 -9.18 22.72
CA SER A 736 32.88 -10.01 22.83
C SER A 736 34.01 -9.30 23.56
N GLU A 737 34.22 -7.99 23.32
CA GLU A 737 35.17 -7.19 24.10
C GLU A 737 34.80 -7.15 25.60
N GLY A 738 33.51 -7.00 25.91
CA GLY A 738 32.99 -7.04 27.28
C GLY A 738 33.18 -8.42 27.93
N MET A 739 32.91 -9.50 27.18
CA MET A 739 33.14 -10.88 27.61
C MET A 739 34.62 -11.13 27.93
N GLN A 740 35.52 -10.73 27.03
CA GLN A 740 36.97 -10.88 27.25
C GLN A 740 37.43 -10.13 28.50
N ARG A 741 36.99 -8.89 28.70
CA ARG A 741 37.32 -8.12 29.92
C ARG A 741 36.78 -8.79 31.19
N ARG A 742 35.54 -9.28 31.16
CA ARG A 742 34.93 -9.99 32.31
C ARG A 742 35.69 -11.27 32.62
N MET A 743 35.98 -12.08 31.59
CA MET A 743 36.77 -13.32 31.70
C MET A 743 38.14 -13.04 32.34
N SER A 744 38.91 -12.07 31.81
CA SER A 744 40.21 -11.70 32.38
C SER A 744 40.11 -11.24 33.84
N GLY A 745 39.05 -10.51 34.19
CA GLY A 745 38.78 -10.10 35.57
C GLY A 745 38.53 -11.27 36.51
N ILE A 746 37.69 -12.23 36.10
CA ILE A 746 37.39 -13.44 36.88
C ILE A 746 38.65 -14.29 37.01
N VAL A 747 39.38 -14.57 35.93
CA VAL A 747 40.64 -15.35 35.97
C VAL A 747 41.62 -14.74 36.97
N ARG A 748 41.81 -13.42 36.93
CA ARG A 748 42.70 -12.71 37.86
C ARG A 748 42.25 -12.90 39.32
N ALA A 749 40.96 -12.72 39.60
CA ALA A 749 40.41 -12.90 40.95
C ALA A 749 40.55 -14.35 41.45
N ARG A 750 40.35 -15.35 40.58
CA ARG A 750 40.49 -16.77 40.92
C ARG A 750 41.94 -17.16 41.18
N ARG A 751 42.89 -16.69 40.36
CA ARG A 751 44.34 -16.87 40.60
C ARG A 751 44.77 -16.27 41.93
N GLU A 752 44.32 -15.05 42.23
CA GLU A 752 44.65 -14.39 43.49
C GLU A 752 44.13 -15.17 44.70
N ARG A 753 42.90 -15.70 44.62
CA ARG A 753 42.33 -16.54 45.67
C ARG A 753 43.09 -17.86 45.85
N LEU A 754 43.40 -18.57 44.76
CA LEU A 754 44.22 -19.81 44.78
C LEU A 754 45.59 -19.57 45.43
N ASN A 755 46.26 -18.47 45.09
CA ASN A 755 47.55 -18.12 45.71
C ASN A 755 47.43 -17.88 47.23
N ARG A 756 46.32 -17.29 47.70
CA ARG A 756 46.09 -17.11 49.14
C ARG A 756 45.78 -18.43 49.84
N LEU A 757 45.03 -19.32 49.20
CA LEU A 757 44.76 -20.66 49.69
C LEU A 757 46.06 -21.47 49.82
N ALA A 758 46.93 -21.42 48.81
CA ALA A 758 48.24 -22.07 48.86
C ALA A 758 49.09 -21.59 50.06
N VAL A 759 49.14 -20.27 50.30
CA VAL A 759 49.84 -19.71 51.47
C VAL A 759 49.20 -20.17 52.78
N ALA A 760 47.87 -20.23 52.87
CA ALA A 760 47.18 -20.71 54.06
C ALA A 760 47.46 -22.20 54.34
N ASP A 761 47.45 -23.04 53.30
CA ASP A 761 47.82 -24.45 53.38
C ASP A 761 49.27 -24.60 53.88
N THR A 762 50.21 -23.80 53.38
CA THR A 762 51.60 -23.77 53.88
C THR A 762 51.69 -23.42 55.37
N VAL A 763 50.97 -22.39 55.82
CA VAL A 763 50.96 -22.01 57.24
C VAL A 763 50.33 -23.09 58.10
N GLN A 764 49.27 -23.75 57.63
CA GLN A 764 48.65 -24.87 58.33
C GLN A 764 49.61 -26.07 58.44
N GLN A 765 50.36 -26.37 57.39
CA GLN A 765 51.42 -27.39 57.42
C GLN A 765 52.48 -27.04 58.46
N TRP A 766 52.92 -25.78 58.52
CA TRP A 766 53.86 -25.32 59.54
C TRP A 766 53.34 -25.48 60.97
N GLN A 767 52.07 -25.14 61.22
CA GLN A 767 51.45 -25.32 62.52
C GLN A 767 51.46 -26.80 62.95
N ALA A 768 51.28 -27.73 62.00
CA ALA A 768 51.39 -29.16 62.25
C ALA A 768 52.83 -29.61 62.58
N LEU A 769 53.85 -28.84 62.17
CA LEU A 769 55.28 -29.08 62.48
C LEU A 769 55.74 -28.47 63.82
N MET A 770 54.92 -27.66 64.49
CA MET A 770 55.29 -27.04 65.77
C MET A 770 55.73 -28.03 66.86
N PRO A 771 55.17 -29.26 67.00
CA PRO A 771 55.71 -30.25 67.92
C PRO A 771 57.18 -30.59 67.65
N LEU A 772 57.57 -30.67 66.37
CA LEU A 772 58.96 -30.92 65.96
C LEU A 772 59.87 -29.72 66.27
N VAL A 773 59.40 -28.50 66.01
CA VAL A 773 60.11 -27.26 66.37
C VAL A 773 60.36 -27.21 67.88
N ASN A 774 59.33 -27.49 68.69
CA ASN A 774 59.42 -27.49 70.15
C ASN A 774 60.35 -28.59 70.70
N ALA A 775 60.34 -29.79 70.10
CA ALA A 775 61.26 -30.86 70.45
C ALA A 775 62.72 -30.45 70.18
N HIS A 776 62.97 -29.81 69.03
CA HIS A 776 64.27 -29.25 68.71
C HIS A 776 64.71 -28.15 69.66
N LEU A 777 63.84 -27.19 69.99
CA LEU A 777 64.13 -26.15 70.98
C LEU A 777 64.48 -26.73 72.36
N THR A 778 63.79 -27.79 72.78
CA THR A 778 64.07 -28.48 74.05
C THR A 778 65.44 -29.16 74.03
N ALA A 779 65.79 -29.83 72.93
CA ALA A 779 67.09 -30.46 72.76
C ALA A 779 68.22 -29.43 72.63
N ASP A 780 67.98 -28.31 71.97
CA ASP A 780 68.92 -27.17 71.88
C ASP A 780 69.19 -26.58 73.27
N GLN A 781 68.15 -26.30 74.05
CA GLN A 781 68.28 -25.74 75.39
C GLN A 781 69.04 -26.69 76.32
N ARG A 782 68.75 -28.00 76.24
CA ARG A 782 69.47 -29.02 77.00
C ARG A 782 70.94 -29.08 76.62
N TYR A 783 71.25 -28.99 75.33
CA TYR A 783 72.63 -28.96 74.86
C TYR A 783 73.37 -27.71 75.37
N ILE A 784 72.73 -26.54 75.32
CA ILE A 784 73.30 -25.28 75.80
C ILE A 784 73.56 -25.30 77.32
N SER A 785 72.69 -25.93 78.12
CA SER A 785 72.83 -25.97 79.58
C SER A 785 73.70 -27.10 80.11
N GLU A 786 73.61 -28.30 79.51
CA GLU A 786 74.24 -29.53 80.01
C GLU A 786 75.45 -29.97 79.17
N GLY A 787 75.64 -29.42 77.97
CA GLY A 787 76.76 -29.73 77.07
C GLY A 787 76.69 -31.07 76.35
N THR A 788 75.57 -31.81 76.46
CA THR A 788 75.39 -33.13 75.82
C THR A 788 74.46 -33.03 74.60
N PRO A 789 74.96 -33.30 73.37
CA PRO A 789 74.14 -33.18 72.18
C PRO A 789 73.22 -34.39 72.05
N SER A 790 71.99 -34.16 71.58
CA SER A 790 71.00 -35.23 71.31
C SER A 790 70.25 -34.94 70.01
N ASP A 791 69.95 -36.00 69.26
CA ASP A 791 69.18 -35.89 68.03
C ASP A 791 67.69 -36.00 68.32
N VAL A 792 66.90 -35.23 67.57
CA VAL A 792 65.44 -35.31 67.57
C VAL A 792 65.01 -36.12 66.36
N ASP A 793 64.24 -37.18 66.59
CA ASP A 793 63.67 -38.02 65.54
C ASP A 793 62.26 -37.54 65.16
N ALA A 794 62.12 -36.99 63.95
CA ALA A 794 60.85 -36.49 63.44
C ALA A 794 59.73 -37.55 63.42
N GLN A 795 60.03 -38.83 63.20
CA GLN A 795 59.02 -39.89 63.14
C GLN A 795 58.41 -40.20 64.50
N THR A 796 59.15 -39.93 65.58
CA THR A 796 58.66 -40.13 66.95
C THR A 796 57.86 -38.95 67.47
N VAL A 797 58.12 -37.74 66.95
CA VAL A 797 57.52 -36.49 67.43
C VAL A 797 56.28 -36.11 66.65
N LEU A 798 56.27 -36.32 65.33
CA LEU A 798 55.13 -35.96 64.48
C LEU A 798 54.15 -37.12 64.34
N SER A 799 52.85 -36.79 64.31
CA SER A 799 51.78 -37.75 63.98
C SER A 799 51.67 -38.04 62.48
N SER A 800 52.37 -37.27 61.64
CA SER A 800 52.39 -37.37 60.18
C SER A 800 53.82 -37.31 59.66
N SER A 801 54.06 -37.77 58.43
CA SER A 801 55.37 -37.64 57.78
C SER A 801 55.79 -36.17 57.65
N LEU A 802 57.07 -35.89 57.92
CA LEU A 802 57.68 -34.59 57.65
C LEU A 802 57.54 -34.28 56.14
N PRO A 803 57.03 -33.10 55.75
CA PRO A 803 57.02 -32.72 54.34
C PRO A 803 58.45 -32.60 53.81
N THR A 804 58.66 -33.09 52.58
CA THR A 804 60.01 -33.23 51.99
C THR A 804 60.82 -31.94 51.97
N ALA A 805 60.16 -30.78 51.85
CA ALA A 805 60.81 -29.47 51.90
C ALA A 805 61.56 -29.20 53.23
N PHE A 806 61.19 -29.87 54.32
CA PHE A 806 61.76 -29.65 55.67
C PHE A 806 62.79 -30.71 56.08
N ASP A 807 62.99 -31.77 55.29
CA ASP A 807 63.88 -32.90 55.63
C ASP A 807 65.33 -32.45 55.84
N GLU A 808 65.83 -31.62 54.92
CA GLU A 808 67.19 -31.09 54.97
C GLU A 808 67.38 -30.15 56.16
N ALA A 809 66.41 -29.25 56.41
CA ALA A 809 66.44 -28.32 57.54
C ALA A 809 66.41 -29.05 58.89
N HIS A 810 65.56 -30.07 59.03
CA HIS A 810 65.50 -30.92 60.20
C HIS A 810 66.84 -31.61 60.48
N SER A 811 67.45 -32.19 59.44
CA SER A 811 68.75 -32.88 59.53
C SER A 811 69.89 -31.90 59.86
N ALA A 812 69.88 -30.72 59.25
CA ALA A 812 70.86 -29.67 59.48
C ALA A 812 70.87 -29.19 60.94
N ARG A 813 69.70 -29.01 61.56
CA ARG A 813 69.60 -28.60 62.97
C ARG A 813 70.13 -29.67 63.94
N ASN A 814 69.85 -30.95 63.68
CA ASN A 814 70.47 -32.06 64.42
C ASN A 814 72.00 -31.99 64.29
N GLN A 815 72.52 -31.82 63.08
CA GLN A 815 73.96 -31.76 62.83
C GLN A 815 74.64 -30.56 63.51
N GLN A 816 73.99 -29.39 63.52
CA GLN A 816 74.48 -28.18 64.19
C GLN A 816 74.70 -28.38 65.69
N ARG A 817 73.82 -29.15 66.36
CA ARG A 817 74.00 -29.50 67.78
C ARG A 817 75.28 -30.30 68.05
N HIS A 818 75.80 -31.04 67.07
CA HIS A 818 77.07 -31.79 67.23
C HIS A 818 78.30 -31.00 66.81
N SER A 819 78.14 -29.92 66.03
CA SER A 819 79.27 -29.17 65.46
C SER A 819 79.56 -27.84 66.17
N VAL A 820 78.56 -27.22 66.80
CA VAL A 820 78.71 -25.93 67.51
C VAL A 820 79.15 -26.17 68.95
N ALA A 821 80.25 -25.53 69.39
CA ALA A 821 80.73 -25.69 70.76
C ALA A 821 79.91 -24.86 71.77
N VAL A 822 79.64 -25.43 72.96
CA VAL A 822 78.94 -24.79 74.08
C VAL A 822 79.92 -24.57 75.26
N PRO A 823 79.89 -23.43 75.99
CA PRO A 823 78.92 -22.33 75.89
C PRO A 823 79.06 -21.53 74.60
N LEU A 824 77.91 -21.14 74.02
CA LEU A 824 77.85 -20.34 72.80
C LEU A 824 78.61 -19.03 72.99
N SER A 825 79.41 -18.62 71.99
CA SER A 825 80.10 -17.34 72.05
C SER A 825 79.13 -16.17 71.83
N ASP A 826 79.52 -14.96 72.23
CA ASP A 826 78.72 -13.75 71.94
C ASP A 826 78.49 -13.56 70.43
N ALA A 827 79.44 -14.00 69.60
CA ALA A 827 79.32 -13.96 68.14
C ALA A 827 78.28 -14.96 67.61
N ASP A 828 78.21 -16.17 68.20
CA ASP A 828 77.20 -17.17 67.84
C ASP A 828 75.79 -16.71 68.23
N HIS A 829 75.64 -16.11 69.42
CA HIS A 829 74.38 -15.51 69.85
C HIS A 829 73.92 -14.39 68.91
N ALA A 830 74.83 -13.50 68.51
CA ALA A 830 74.53 -12.40 67.59
C ALA A 830 74.13 -12.93 66.19
N CYS A 831 74.82 -13.95 65.67
CA CYS A 831 74.53 -14.55 64.37
C CYS A 831 73.12 -15.19 64.31
N ILE A 832 72.73 -15.90 65.37
CA ILE A 832 71.41 -16.52 65.50
C ILE A 832 70.32 -15.43 65.62
N ALA A 833 70.56 -14.40 66.44
CA ALA A 833 69.64 -13.28 66.59
C ALA A 833 69.43 -12.49 65.28
N ASP A 834 70.51 -12.22 64.53
CA ASP A 834 70.44 -11.54 63.22
C ASP A 834 69.67 -12.39 62.20
N SER A 835 69.89 -13.70 62.18
CA SER A 835 69.20 -14.62 61.28
C SER A 835 67.70 -14.70 61.59
N LEU A 836 67.32 -14.76 62.87
CA LEU A 836 65.92 -14.69 63.30
C LEU A 836 65.27 -13.35 62.92
N ALA A 837 65.95 -12.24 63.18
CA ALA A 837 65.46 -10.92 62.79
C ALA A 837 65.23 -10.82 61.28
N ARG A 838 66.15 -11.37 60.47
CA ARG A 838 66.03 -11.41 59.01
C ARG A 838 64.80 -12.20 58.55
N LEU A 839 64.56 -13.39 59.10
CA LEU A 839 63.39 -14.22 58.78
C LEU A 839 62.08 -13.53 59.17
N ARG A 840 62.03 -12.91 60.36
CA ARG A 840 60.87 -12.12 60.81
C ARG A 840 60.58 -10.96 59.87
N VAL A 841 61.58 -10.18 59.48
CA VAL A 841 61.42 -9.04 58.57
C VAL A 841 60.92 -9.51 57.20
N HIS A 842 61.47 -10.61 56.67
CA HIS A 842 61.04 -11.18 55.40
C HIS A 842 59.58 -11.65 55.44
N LEU A 843 59.17 -12.29 56.54
CA LEU A 843 57.78 -12.67 56.80
C LEU A 843 56.85 -11.46 56.95
N SER A 844 57.30 -10.39 57.63
CA SER A 844 56.56 -9.13 57.77
C SER A 844 56.30 -8.44 56.44
N MET A 845 57.31 -8.45 55.54
CA MET A 845 57.17 -7.96 54.18
C MET A 845 56.15 -8.76 53.38
N LEU A 846 56.10 -10.08 53.56
CA LEU A 846 55.07 -10.92 52.94
C LEU A 846 53.69 -10.66 53.53
N ALA A 847 53.56 -10.43 54.84
CA ALA A 847 52.28 -10.19 55.51
C ALA A 847 51.74 -8.75 55.35
N VAL A 848 52.48 -7.87 54.65
CA VAL A 848 52.17 -6.43 54.52
C VAL A 848 52.07 -5.76 55.91
N GLY A 849 52.95 -6.15 56.84
CA GLY A 849 53.06 -5.58 58.18
C GLY A 849 54.05 -4.40 58.26
N SER A 850 53.94 -3.59 59.31
CA SER A 850 54.99 -2.64 59.68
C SER A 850 56.13 -3.39 60.36
N VAL A 851 57.37 -3.10 59.96
CA VAL A 851 58.58 -3.62 60.61
C VAL A 851 58.94 -2.74 61.82
N ARG A 852 59.62 -3.28 62.84
CA ARG A 852 60.11 -2.48 63.98
C ARG A 852 61.09 -1.41 63.46
N GLN A 853 61.13 -0.24 64.09
CA GLN A 853 62.05 0.85 63.66
C GLN A 853 63.52 0.41 63.63
N SER A 854 63.90 -0.54 64.50
CA SER A 854 65.24 -1.13 64.54
C SER A 854 65.61 -1.95 63.30
N ASP A 855 64.65 -2.50 62.57
CA ASP A 855 64.91 -3.43 61.46
C ASP A 855 64.61 -2.83 60.08
N GLU A 856 64.29 -1.54 60.01
CA GLU A 856 64.12 -0.83 58.74
C GLU A 856 65.35 -0.93 57.81
N PRO A 857 66.61 -0.87 58.32
CA PRO A 857 67.79 -1.11 57.48
C PRO A 857 67.82 -2.53 56.89
N LEU A 858 67.38 -3.53 57.67
CA LEU A 858 67.34 -4.93 57.26
C LEU A 858 66.24 -5.16 56.20
N ARG A 859 65.09 -4.49 56.36
CA ARG A 859 64.01 -4.49 55.36
C ARG A 859 64.48 -3.96 54.01
N LEU A 860 65.22 -2.85 53.99
CA LEU A 860 65.76 -2.28 52.75
C LEU A 860 66.79 -3.21 52.09
N ALA A 861 67.66 -3.85 52.88
CA ALA A 861 68.63 -4.82 52.38
C ALA A 861 67.94 -6.01 51.69
N ILE A 862 66.93 -6.60 52.32
CA ILE A 862 66.14 -7.70 51.77
C ILE A 862 65.37 -7.28 50.51
N GLN A 863 64.88 -6.04 50.43
CA GLN A 863 64.23 -5.52 49.22
C GLN A 863 65.20 -5.43 48.04
N VAL A 864 66.43 -4.97 48.27
CA VAL A 864 67.48 -4.88 47.24
C VAL A 864 67.93 -6.27 46.78
N GLU A 865 68.10 -7.21 47.71
CA GLU A 865 68.40 -8.61 47.40
C GLU A 865 67.30 -9.24 46.53
N ARG A 866 66.04 -9.06 46.92
CA ARG A 866 64.88 -9.51 46.11
C ARG A 866 64.83 -8.88 44.73
N LEU A 867 65.18 -7.60 44.59
CA LEU A 867 65.24 -6.93 43.29
C LEU A 867 66.38 -7.47 42.42
N ASN A 868 67.51 -7.83 43.01
CA ASN A 868 68.65 -8.43 42.30
C ASN A 868 68.40 -9.90 41.92
N GLU A 869 67.78 -10.69 42.80
CA GLU A 869 67.38 -12.09 42.52
C GLU A 869 66.17 -12.18 41.58
N GLY A 870 65.27 -11.20 41.63
CA GLY A 870 64.01 -11.15 40.88
C GLY A 870 64.15 -10.93 39.36
N PHE A 871 65.37 -10.74 38.85
CA PHE A 871 65.60 -10.70 37.41
C PHE A 871 65.49 -12.07 36.72
N ASN A 872 65.55 -13.19 37.45
CA ASN A 872 65.64 -14.53 36.84
C ASN A 872 64.55 -15.55 37.20
N GLN A 873 63.57 -15.26 38.08
CA GLN A 873 62.41 -16.15 38.32
C GLN A 873 61.31 -15.46 39.16
N GLU A 874 60.05 -15.57 38.76
CA GLU A 874 58.89 -15.26 39.62
C GLU A 874 58.69 -16.40 40.62
N ARG A 875 58.98 -16.17 41.90
CA ARG A 875 58.69 -17.14 42.97
C ARG A 875 57.23 -16.98 43.43
N SER A 876 56.56 -18.11 43.70
CA SER A 876 55.21 -18.08 44.26
C SER A 876 55.27 -17.67 45.74
N ARG A 877 54.22 -16.98 46.22
CA ARG A 877 54.21 -16.44 47.59
C ARG A 877 54.24 -17.54 48.65
N ASP A 878 53.60 -18.67 48.37
CA ASP A 878 53.64 -19.89 49.17
C ASP A 878 55.06 -20.48 49.23
N GLN A 879 55.78 -20.56 48.11
CA GLN A 879 57.17 -21.03 48.10
C GLN A 879 58.07 -20.12 48.92
N GLU A 880 57.90 -18.79 48.84
CA GLU A 880 58.66 -17.86 49.67
C GLU A 880 58.36 -18.04 51.17
N VAL A 881 57.13 -18.37 51.55
CA VAL A 881 56.80 -18.72 52.94
C VAL A 881 57.45 -20.05 53.33
N ILE A 882 57.42 -21.07 52.47
CA ILE A 882 58.11 -22.35 52.70
C ILE A 882 59.60 -22.11 52.97
N ASP A 883 60.29 -21.33 52.12
CA ASP A 883 61.72 -21.05 52.25
C ASP A 883 62.06 -20.41 53.61
N ILE A 884 61.24 -19.45 54.08
CA ILE A 884 61.39 -18.82 55.40
C ILE A 884 61.25 -19.85 56.52
N LEU A 885 60.23 -20.71 56.43
CA LEU A 885 59.91 -21.69 57.46
C LEU A 885 60.95 -22.81 57.52
N VAL A 886 61.47 -23.23 56.36
CA VAL A 886 62.57 -24.18 56.24
C VAL A 886 63.83 -23.60 56.89
N ALA A 887 64.18 -22.35 56.58
CA ALA A 887 65.30 -21.67 57.21
C ALA A 887 65.10 -21.53 58.73
N LEU A 888 63.88 -21.21 59.18
CA LEU A 888 63.54 -21.12 60.60
C LEU A 888 63.70 -22.44 61.34
N LEU A 889 63.26 -23.55 60.73
CA LEU A 889 63.43 -24.89 61.30
C LEU A 889 64.91 -25.25 61.42
N ALA A 890 65.75 -24.86 60.46
CA ALA A 890 67.18 -25.16 60.42
C ALA A 890 68.03 -24.38 61.43
N LEU A 891 67.52 -23.31 62.06
CA LEU A 891 68.28 -22.48 62.99
C LEU A 891 68.45 -23.14 64.36
N GLY A 892 69.70 -23.42 64.77
CA GLY A 892 70.06 -23.83 66.13
C GLY A 892 71.56 -24.03 66.34
N PRO A 893 72.00 -24.47 67.54
CA PRO A 893 71.21 -24.63 68.75
C PRO A 893 70.66 -23.28 69.26
N MET A 894 69.34 -23.18 69.38
CA MET A 894 68.63 -21.94 69.68
C MET A 894 68.49 -21.69 71.21
N PRO A 895 68.97 -20.57 71.75
CA PRO A 895 68.68 -20.16 73.12
C PRO A 895 67.18 -19.91 73.34
N ALA A 896 66.60 -20.45 74.42
CA ALA A 896 65.16 -20.30 74.70
C ALA A 896 64.72 -18.82 74.78
N THR A 897 65.56 -17.95 75.35
CA THR A 897 65.27 -16.52 75.49
C THR A 897 65.16 -15.77 74.16
N LEU A 898 65.90 -16.19 73.13
CA LEU A 898 65.83 -15.58 71.79
C LEU A 898 64.57 -16.02 71.05
N TRP A 899 64.18 -17.29 71.19
CA TRP A 899 62.94 -17.80 70.60
C TRP A 899 61.69 -17.17 71.23
N GLU A 900 61.63 -17.11 72.56
CA GLU A 900 60.51 -16.51 73.30
C GLU A 900 60.29 -15.04 72.96
N ALA A 901 61.37 -14.29 72.66
CA ALA A 901 61.30 -12.89 72.29
C ALA A 901 60.67 -12.63 70.91
N GLU A 902 60.60 -13.65 70.04
CA GLU A 902 60.27 -13.50 68.61
C GLU A 902 59.05 -14.32 68.16
N VAL A 903 58.79 -15.46 68.82
CA VAL A 903 57.74 -16.41 68.39
C VAL A 903 56.34 -15.80 68.31
N GLU A 904 55.95 -14.94 69.26
CA GLU A 904 54.62 -14.32 69.26
C GLU A 904 54.41 -13.41 68.05
N GLU A 905 55.43 -12.67 67.64
CA GLU A 905 55.35 -11.81 66.45
C GLU A 905 55.31 -12.66 65.17
N MET A 906 56.13 -13.71 65.08
CA MET A 906 56.14 -14.61 63.93
C MET A 906 54.81 -15.36 63.76
N ASP A 907 54.22 -15.86 64.84
CA ASP A 907 52.91 -16.52 64.83
C ASP A 907 51.79 -15.55 64.42
N ASN A 908 51.85 -14.30 64.86
CA ASN A 908 50.93 -13.26 64.43
C ASN A 908 51.06 -12.95 62.93
N LEU A 909 52.27 -12.92 62.38
CA LEU A 909 52.52 -12.69 60.96
C LEU A 909 52.05 -13.86 60.11
N LEU A 910 52.34 -15.10 60.50
CA LEU A 910 51.84 -16.32 59.85
C LEU A 910 50.31 -16.40 59.89
N SER A 911 49.70 -16.07 61.04
CA SER A 911 48.25 -16.03 61.19
C SER A 911 47.59 -14.97 60.30
N ARG A 912 48.26 -13.85 60.01
CA ARG A 912 47.78 -12.86 59.02
C ARG A 912 47.89 -13.38 57.60
N LEU A 913 48.98 -14.06 57.26
CA LEU A 913 49.19 -14.68 55.95
C LEU A 913 48.16 -15.78 55.65
N ALA A 914 47.76 -16.55 56.66
CA ALA A 914 46.77 -17.62 56.54
C ALA A 914 45.31 -17.13 56.43
N ARG A 915 45.04 -15.83 56.56
CA ARG A 915 43.67 -15.30 56.44
C ARG A 915 43.22 -15.31 54.99
N VAL A 916 42.39 -16.30 54.65
CA VAL A 916 41.65 -16.32 53.39
C VAL A 916 40.25 -15.77 53.65
N PRO A 917 39.83 -14.68 52.99
CA PRO A 917 38.46 -14.19 53.07
C PRO A 917 37.48 -15.30 52.67
N LEU A 918 36.31 -15.33 53.31
CA LEU A 918 35.23 -16.24 52.90
C LEU A 918 34.90 -16.04 51.41
N PRO A 919 34.49 -17.12 50.72
CA PRO A 919 34.20 -17.10 49.28
C PRO A 919 33.29 -15.94 48.85
#